data_AF-A0A1R1LVP0-F1
#
_entry.id   AF-A0A1R1LVP0-F1
#
_cell.length_a   1.000
_cell.length_b   1.000
_cell.length_c   1.000
_cell.angle_alpha   90.00
_cell.angle_beta   90.00
_cell.angle_gamma   90.00
#
_symmetry.space_group_name_H-M   'P 1'
#
loop_
_entity.id
_entity.type
_entity.pdbx_description
1 polymer ?
#
loop_
_entity_poly.entity_id
_entity_poly.type
_entity_poly.pdbx_seq_one_letter_code
_entity_poly.pdbx_strand_id
1 'polypeptide(L)'
;MLPDGWEHSTAPGAGALSPAAALESTAPSVSLDGDWQFRWTAHRTDAPAMPGEHAEPGHAYPDRVKVPGHWVLQGGEPAGRGPWGAPWYTNVNYPFPVDPPFVPDDSAVGDHRVEFTLPGPDDGGEDTEHPLRGWQDARALLVRFDGVDGAYAVWVNGSPVGWATGSRLVHEFDVAPHVHPGINVLQVRVHRFSAASYLEDQDQWWLPGIFRPVTLRLRPQAGIDDVDLAADRDPEAGTGILDVTVTAPEDAFPVRLHLPELGVDVTVGAHRQRIEVGPVDPWSDDAPRRWTVRVEAPGETVTLRTGFRRIEIRDAVLLANGRRVRLRGVNRHEFHPETGRAVTEEFTRTELIRMKRHNINAIRTSHYPPAHHLLELADELGLWVIDECDLETHGFVHQQWRRNPSDDPAWRDAYLDRIARTWERDKNHPCVVMVSLGNESGTGANLAAMTAWLKERGCPLPVHYEGDRESAYTDVYSRMYPTYRECEHLLAGDLVPSVPDDRQERLATRPFVLCEYGHAMGNGPGGLARYEQLIDRHPRCAGGFIWEWKDHGIATATPDGTPYHAHGGDFGEPIHDGTFVLDGVCFPDGTPSPALLDIRATFEPVRITVGDDGRVTVRNRNTAVDTGYLRFTWRREVDGVAIADGELPLPPVPAGETGIAAVPDLTLPELTVRTRHRAGVAGDGPGDGTDPADPVAVRPESWLVVTAALAADTPWAPAGHVVAVGQSRLAGPPPGPAPAVPAAPGSAVPDAADGVEDVRQVGIAAFTATGEPSSLGSIPLLGLALCLDRAPTDNDRGTIEPTRDTRRIDRPGFDWDADAGTDLVPVAAAQPWAEHRLGDWQRRTVDVRGLDRDDRDGALTRVERWGEPAGDAAARLTTTWRPTPGGVALTVTITPEGSAAEHPLAAAREGIVLTLPAVLGAAADAAPIDTVQWFGPGPQESYADTAIGARVGRHRLAVDEFITSYPSPQENGNRRGVRWLQLRAGQDAPAVLTVRVHAADSVDGWLNVNVQRHTPAQLAAADHPHELPDSDVLHLHLDVAQHGIGSRSCGVDVEPEHRLVLHEATFTVEFLTAR
;
A
#
# COMPACT_ATOMS: atom_id res chain seq x y z
N MET A 1 8.70 18.99 -41.49
CA MET A 1 7.80 20.02 -40.93
C MET A 1 6.81 19.31 -40.02
N LEU A 2 6.55 19.86 -38.84
CA LEU A 2 5.50 19.35 -37.95
C LEU A 2 4.14 19.58 -38.61
N PRO A 3 3.22 18.60 -38.61
CA PRO A 3 1.89 18.81 -39.15
C PRO A 3 1.13 19.86 -38.31
N ASP A 4 0.35 20.71 -38.97
CA ASP A 4 -0.54 21.63 -38.27
C ASP A 4 -1.55 20.83 -37.44
N GLY A 5 -1.72 21.19 -36.16
CA GLY A 5 -2.62 20.48 -35.24
C GLY A 5 -2.12 19.09 -34.83
N TRP A 6 -0.81 18.83 -34.84
CA TRP A 6 -0.21 17.55 -34.45
C TRP A 6 -0.62 17.09 -33.04
N GLU A 7 -0.99 18.01 -32.14
CA GLU A 7 -1.53 17.68 -30.82
C GLU A 7 -2.87 16.94 -30.86
N HIS A 8 -3.57 16.95 -32.00
CA HIS A 8 -4.80 16.19 -32.28
C HIS A 8 -4.56 14.93 -33.13
N SER A 9 -3.30 14.57 -33.38
CA SER A 9 -2.96 13.41 -34.22
C SER A 9 -3.12 12.10 -33.46
N THR A 10 -3.71 11.08 -34.09
CA THR A 10 -3.75 9.71 -33.57
C THR A 10 -2.48 8.91 -33.88
N ALA A 11 -1.51 9.50 -34.59
CA ALA A 11 -0.23 8.88 -34.87
C ALA A 11 0.67 8.91 -33.62
N PRO A 12 1.60 7.95 -33.46
CA PRO A 12 2.50 7.92 -32.30
C PRO A 12 3.50 9.08 -32.25
N GLY A 13 3.86 9.62 -33.41
CA GLY A 13 4.88 10.66 -33.55
C GLY A 13 5.53 10.66 -34.93
N ALA A 14 6.56 11.49 -35.12
CA ALA A 14 7.42 11.47 -36.29
C ALA A 14 8.84 11.95 -35.96
N GLY A 15 9.85 11.31 -36.57
CA GLY A 15 11.27 11.68 -36.44
C GLY A 15 12.03 10.93 -35.35
N ALA A 16 11.34 10.26 -34.41
CA ALA A 16 12.00 9.39 -33.44
C ALA A 16 12.53 8.11 -34.12
N LEU A 17 13.66 7.61 -33.64
CA LEU A 17 14.22 6.33 -34.04
C LEU A 17 13.34 5.17 -33.52
N SER A 18 13.54 3.99 -34.11
CA SER A 18 12.95 2.74 -33.62
C SER A 18 13.37 2.48 -32.17
N PRO A 19 12.49 1.91 -31.33
CA PRO A 19 12.83 1.60 -29.96
C PRO A 19 13.90 0.49 -29.88
N ALA A 20 14.72 0.57 -28.83
CA ALA A 20 15.81 -0.35 -28.53
C ALA A 20 15.90 -0.55 -27.02
N ALA A 21 16.65 -1.56 -26.59
CA ALA A 21 16.91 -1.82 -25.19
C ALA A 21 17.58 -0.63 -24.51
N ALA A 22 17.28 -0.45 -23.23
CA ALA A 22 18.13 0.35 -22.38
C ALA A 22 19.40 -0.47 -22.06
N LEU A 23 20.56 0.13 -22.38
CA LEU A 23 21.86 -0.54 -22.42
C LEU A 23 22.90 0.31 -21.70
N GLU A 24 23.64 -0.29 -20.77
CA GLU A 24 24.86 0.30 -20.22
C GLU A 24 25.95 0.22 -21.30
N SER A 25 26.37 1.37 -21.83
CA SER A 25 27.27 1.46 -22.98
C SER A 25 28.48 2.35 -22.70
N THR A 26 29.61 2.03 -23.33
CA THR A 26 30.79 2.89 -23.37
C THR A 26 30.66 4.06 -24.36
N ALA A 27 29.61 4.08 -25.17
CA ALA A 27 29.34 5.20 -26.08
C ALA A 27 29.17 6.49 -25.28
N PRO A 28 29.87 7.59 -25.63
CA PRO A 28 29.81 8.81 -24.84
C PRO A 28 28.41 9.39 -24.72
N SER A 29 28.04 9.79 -23.51
CA SER A 29 26.78 10.48 -23.22
C SER A 29 26.98 11.66 -22.27
N VAL A 30 26.13 12.66 -22.39
CA VAL A 30 26.10 13.85 -21.52
C VAL A 30 24.65 14.09 -21.11
N SER A 31 24.39 14.24 -19.81
CA SER A 31 23.07 14.64 -19.32
C SER A 31 22.82 16.12 -19.64
N LEU A 32 21.58 16.42 -20.06
CA LEU A 32 21.05 17.77 -20.20
C LEU A 32 20.15 18.14 -19.00
N ASP A 33 20.08 17.31 -17.96
CA ASP A 33 19.28 17.59 -16.78
C ASP A 33 19.80 18.86 -16.05
N GLY A 34 18.89 19.59 -15.44
CA GLY A 34 19.18 20.81 -14.69
C GLY A 34 18.10 21.87 -14.84
N ASP A 35 18.51 23.13 -14.68
CA ASP A 35 17.62 24.28 -14.82
C ASP A 35 17.48 24.69 -16.29
N TRP A 36 16.35 24.36 -16.90
CA TRP A 36 16.01 24.80 -18.24
C TRP A 36 15.32 26.16 -18.19
N GLN A 37 15.45 26.93 -19.25
CA GLN A 37 14.65 28.14 -19.43
C GLN A 37 13.24 27.73 -19.85
N PHE A 38 12.24 28.46 -19.39
CA PHE A 38 10.85 28.06 -19.49
C PHE A 38 9.93 29.23 -19.84
N ARG A 39 8.89 28.94 -20.62
CA ARG A 39 7.77 29.83 -20.88
C ARG A 39 6.48 29.02 -20.81
N TRP A 40 5.57 29.45 -19.95
CA TRP A 40 4.24 28.86 -19.81
C TRP A 40 3.18 29.68 -20.53
N THR A 41 2.24 29.01 -21.18
CA THR A 41 1.04 29.63 -21.76
C THR A 41 -0.20 28.89 -21.26
N ALA A 42 -1.16 29.63 -20.70
CA ALA A 42 -2.37 29.05 -20.10
C ALA A 42 -3.28 28.35 -21.13
N HIS A 43 -3.44 28.95 -22.31
CA HIS A 43 -4.29 28.45 -23.38
C HIS A 43 -3.47 28.14 -24.63
N ARG A 44 -3.61 26.95 -25.20
CA ARG A 44 -2.80 26.49 -26.34
C ARG A 44 -2.95 27.39 -27.58
N THR A 45 -4.11 28.03 -27.75
CA THR A 45 -4.38 28.93 -28.88
C THR A 45 -3.59 30.23 -28.81
N ASP A 46 -3.14 30.61 -27.61
CA ASP A 46 -2.34 31.80 -27.37
C ASP A 46 -0.84 31.50 -27.41
N ALA A 47 -0.46 30.22 -27.56
CA ALA A 47 0.94 29.80 -27.57
C ALA A 47 1.66 30.42 -28.77
N PRO A 48 2.80 31.10 -28.56
CA PRO A 48 3.52 31.77 -29.65
C PRO A 48 4.05 30.76 -30.67
N ALA A 49 4.28 31.21 -31.91
CA ALA A 49 4.85 30.36 -32.95
C ALA A 49 6.26 29.87 -32.58
N MET A 50 6.52 28.58 -32.81
CA MET A 50 7.84 27.96 -32.64
C MET A 50 8.55 27.81 -33.99
N PRO A 51 9.88 27.91 -34.05
CA PRO A 51 10.83 28.08 -32.92
C PRO A 51 10.97 29.54 -32.42
N GLY A 52 10.43 30.50 -33.18
CA GLY A 52 10.44 31.93 -32.84
C GLY A 52 11.85 32.54 -32.79
N GLU A 53 12.00 33.70 -32.14
CA GLU A 53 13.30 34.36 -31.96
C GLU A 53 14.21 33.69 -30.93
N HIS A 54 13.69 32.73 -30.15
CA HIS A 54 14.41 32.04 -29.08
C HIS A 54 15.25 30.85 -29.57
N ALA A 55 15.23 30.58 -30.88
CA ALA A 55 16.04 29.58 -31.55
C ALA A 55 17.54 29.90 -31.52
N GLU A 56 17.89 31.18 -31.34
CA GLU A 56 19.27 31.66 -31.34
C GLU A 56 19.87 31.63 -29.92
N PRO A 57 21.19 31.38 -29.77
CA PRO A 57 21.88 31.49 -28.50
C PRO A 57 21.70 32.86 -27.83
N GLY A 58 21.55 32.89 -26.51
CA GLY A 58 21.34 34.12 -25.73
C GLY A 58 19.93 34.71 -25.73
N HIS A 59 19.00 34.19 -26.53
CA HIS A 59 17.60 34.65 -26.59
C HIS A 59 16.72 33.85 -25.61
N ALA A 60 16.86 34.13 -24.31
CA ALA A 60 16.27 33.33 -23.25
C ALA A 60 14.73 33.45 -23.10
N TYR A 61 14.11 32.39 -22.58
CA TYR A 61 12.76 32.47 -22.01
C TYR A 61 12.77 33.16 -20.62
N PRO A 62 11.63 33.73 -20.16
CA PRO A 62 11.60 34.56 -18.96
C PRO A 62 11.80 33.76 -17.66
N ASP A 63 11.34 32.51 -17.62
CA ASP A 63 11.31 31.70 -16.41
C ASP A 63 12.30 30.54 -16.48
N ARG A 64 12.38 29.75 -15.40
CA ARG A 64 13.17 28.51 -15.34
C ARG A 64 12.42 27.40 -14.61
N VAL A 65 12.62 26.17 -15.08
CA VAL A 65 12.11 24.95 -14.44
C VAL A 65 13.22 23.91 -14.36
N LYS A 66 13.16 23.06 -13.34
CA LYS A 66 13.95 21.83 -13.24
C LYS A 66 13.45 20.81 -14.25
N VAL A 67 14.39 20.22 -14.97
CA VAL A 67 14.22 19.06 -15.83
C VAL A 67 15.23 18.01 -15.37
N PRO A 68 14.83 16.79 -14.98
CA PRO A 68 13.45 16.31 -14.95
C PRO A 68 12.57 16.99 -13.89
N GLY A 69 11.29 17.22 -14.21
CA GLY A 69 10.29 17.72 -13.28
C GLY A 69 8.95 18.06 -13.94
N HIS A 70 7.89 18.17 -13.13
CA HIS A 70 6.58 18.66 -13.56
C HIS A 70 6.46 20.15 -13.24
N TRP A 71 6.07 20.98 -14.21
CA TRP A 71 6.07 22.43 -13.99
C TRP A 71 5.00 22.87 -12.98
N VAL A 72 3.89 22.11 -12.85
CA VAL A 72 2.80 22.42 -11.92
C VAL A 72 3.17 22.23 -10.44
N LEU A 73 4.30 21.57 -10.16
CA LEU A 73 4.85 21.38 -8.81
C LEU A 73 6.02 22.31 -8.52
N GLN A 74 6.31 23.27 -9.41
CA GLN A 74 7.45 24.17 -9.31
C GLN A 74 7.01 25.63 -9.19
N GLY A 75 7.91 26.50 -8.72
CA GLY A 75 7.70 27.95 -8.71
C GLY A 75 7.08 28.54 -7.43
N GLY A 76 6.82 27.73 -6.40
CA GLY A 76 6.74 28.11 -4.97
C GLY A 76 5.81 29.27 -4.59
N GLU A 77 4.57 28.95 -4.21
CA GLU A 77 3.75 29.73 -3.28
C GLU A 77 3.22 28.78 -2.19
N PRO A 78 3.04 29.23 -0.93
CA PRO A 78 2.27 28.49 0.08
C PRO A 78 0.86 28.20 -0.45
N ALA A 79 0.27 27.04 -0.12
CA ALA A 79 -1.02 26.55 -0.62
C ALA A 79 -1.04 25.99 -2.06
N GLY A 80 0.08 25.54 -2.59
CA GLY A 80 0.10 24.52 -3.66
C GLY A 80 -0.29 24.99 -5.07
N ARG A 81 -0.55 26.28 -5.28
CA ARG A 81 -0.77 26.85 -6.61
C ARG A 81 0.51 27.52 -7.13
N GLY A 82 1.24 26.80 -7.97
CA GLY A 82 2.41 27.37 -8.65
C GLY A 82 2.02 28.43 -9.69
N PRO A 83 2.98 29.25 -10.16
CA PRO A 83 2.76 30.24 -11.21
C PRO A 83 2.40 29.63 -12.57
N TRP A 84 2.56 28.30 -12.74
CA TRP A 84 2.41 27.59 -14.01
C TRP A 84 1.26 26.56 -14.00
N GLY A 85 0.18 26.87 -13.26
CA GLY A 85 -0.99 26.01 -13.12
C GLY A 85 -0.93 25.13 -11.87
N ALA A 86 -1.75 24.09 -11.83
CA ALA A 86 -1.88 23.19 -10.69
C ALA A 86 -2.04 21.71 -11.11
N PRO A 87 -1.63 20.76 -10.26
CA PRO A 87 -1.95 19.34 -10.39
C PRO A 87 -3.46 19.11 -10.44
N TRP A 88 -3.94 18.19 -11.29
CA TRP A 88 -5.34 17.76 -11.25
C TRP A 88 -5.39 16.26 -10.96
N TYR A 89 -6.25 15.84 -10.03
CA TYR A 89 -6.52 14.43 -9.80
C TYR A 89 -7.90 14.03 -10.31
N THR A 90 -7.95 12.99 -11.14
CA THR A 90 -9.18 12.26 -11.48
C THR A 90 -8.86 10.77 -11.50
N ASN A 91 -9.85 9.95 -11.16
CA ASN A 91 -9.81 8.50 -11.27
C ASN A 91 -10.25 8.09 -12.69
N VAL A 92 -11.54 7.83 -12.90
CA VAL A 92 -12.09 7.40 -14.21
C VAL A 92 -12.46 8.58 -15.12
N ASN A 93 -12.75 9.73 -14.53
CA ASN A 93 -13.29 10.85 -15.29
C ASN A 93 -12.17 11.58 -16.06
N TYR A 94 -12.23 11.62 -17.39
CA TYR A 94 -11.39 12.55 -18.13
C TYR A 94 -11.62 14.00 -17.65
N PRO A 95 -10.55 14.79 -17.44
CA PRO A 95 -10.67 16.19 -17.03
C PRO A 95 -11.11 17.14 -18.17
N PHE A 96 -11.48 16.59 -19.33
CA PHE A 96 -11.92 17.31 -20.51
C PHE A 96 -13.01 16.52 -21.26
N PRO A 97 -13.79 17.16 -22.17
CA PRO A 97 -14.85 16.47 -22.90
C PRO A 97 -14.33 15.28 -23.72
N VAL A 98 -15.04 14.15 -23.65
CA VAL A 98 -14.67 12.93 -24.40
C VAL A 98 -15.07 13.03 -25.88
N ASP A 99 -14.22 13.65 -26.70
CA ASP A 99 -14.39 13.78 -28.16
C ASP A 99 -13.08 13.51 -28.92
N PRO A 100 -12.58 12.25 -28.92
CA PRO A 100 -11.28 11.93 -29.52
C PRO A 100 -11.25 12.20 -31.04
N PRO A 101 -10.17 12.80 -31.59
CA PRO A 101 -8.89 13.07 -30.94
C PRO A 101 -8.73 14.54 -30.45
N PHE A 102 -9.82 15.28 -30.29
CA PHE A 102 -9.77 16.70 -29.99
C PHE A 102 -9.50 16.98 -28.50
N VAL A 103 -8.77 18.07 -28.23
CA VAL A 103 -8.44 18.55 -26.87
C VAL A 103 -8.89 20.01 -26.68
N PRO A 104 -9.17 20.45 -25.44
CA PRO A 104 -9.68 21.79 -25.20
C PRO A 104 -8.71 22.91 -25.60
N ASP A 105 -9.25 24.07 -25.96
CA ASP A 105 -8.47 25.30 -26.16
C ASP A 105 -7.84 25.79 -24.85
N ASP A 106 -8.57 25.60 -23.74
CA ASP A 106 -8.10 25.83 -22.37
C ASP A 106 -7.22 24.67 -21.89
N SER A 107 -6.09 24.48 -22.58
CA SER A 107 -5.05 23.53 -22.23
C SER A 107 -3.69 24.23 -22.24
N ALA A 108 -2.95 24.08 -21.14
CA ALA A 108 -1.67 24.74 -20.98
C ALA A 108 -0.57 24.13 -21.87
N VAL A 109 0.38 25.00 -22.27
CA VAL A 109 1.57 24.64 -23.05
C VAL A 109 2.82 25.13 -22.32
N GLY A 110 3.82 24.26 -22.20
CA GLY A 110 5.13 24.56 -21.63
C GLY A 110 6.23 24.51 -22.69
N ASP A 111 6.83 25.67 -22.98
CA ASP A 111 8.01 25.76 -23.85
C ASP A 111 9.28 25.72 -23.01
N HIS A 112 10.13 24.73 -23.26
CA HIS A 112 11.41 24.50 -22.58
C HIS A 112 12.56 24.82 -23.52
N ARG A 113 13.65 25.38 -22.99
CA ARG A 113 14.86 25.73 -23.74
C ARG A 113 16.12 25.47 -22.92
N VAL A 114 17.11 24.84 -23.55
CA VAL A 114 18.45 24.68 -22.97
C VAL A 114 19.53 24.94 -24.03
N GLU A 115 20.64 25.51 -23.60
CA GLU A 115 21.84 25.65 -24.41
C GLU A 115 22.83 24.56 -24.05
N PHE A 116 23.43 23.92 -25.05
CA PHE A 116 24.49 22.94 -24.86
C PHE A 116 25.64 23.21 -25.84
N THR A 117 26.86 22.86 -25.45
CA THR A 117 28.05 23.14 -26.27
C THR A 117 28.61 21.86 -26.87
N LEU A 118 28.97 21.91 -28.15
CA LEU A 118 29.66 20.83 -28.84
C LEU A 118 31.08 21.27 -29.25
N PRO A 119 32.10 20.41 -29.08
CA PRO A 119 33.46 20.75 -29.43
C PRO A 119 33.64 20.90 -30.95
N GLY A 120 34.44 21.89 -31.34
CA GLY A 120 34.89 22.12 -32.71
C GLY A 120 36.14 21.31 -33.09
N PRO A 121 36.43 21.18 -34.39
CA PRO A 121 37.56 20.40 -34.89
C PRO A 121 38.92 20.99 -34.50
N ASP A 122 39.00 22.32 -34.29
CA ASP A 122 40.24 23.05 -33.97
C ASP A 122 40.35 23.47 -32.49
N ASP A 123 39.44 23.01 -31.62
CA ASP A 123 39.45 23.35 -30.19
C ASP A 123 40.59 22.61 -29.47
N GLY A 124 41.80 23.17 -29.57
CA GLY A 124 43.05 22.76 -28.91
C GLY A 124 43.33 23.50 -27.59
N GLY A 125 42.30 24.06 -26.95
CA GLY A 125 42.40 24.65 -25.61
C GLY A 125 42.42 23.61 -24.49
N GLU A 126 42.59 24.07 -23.24
CA GLU A 126 42.82 23.25 -22.01
C GLU A 126 41.76 22.16 -21.71
N ASP A 127 40.68 22.06 -22.51
CA ASP A 127 39.59 21.09 -22.39
C ASP A 127 39.62 20.04 -23.53
N THR A 128 40.73 19.30 -23.61
CA THR A 128 40.90 18.20 -24.59
C THR A 128 40.02 16.98 -24.31
N GLU A 129 39.29 16.96 -23.19
CA GLU A 129 38.59 15.79 -22.64
C GLU A 129 37.05 15.80 -22.80
N HIS A 130 36.47 16.74 -23.59
CA HIS A 130 35.00 16.80 -23.76
C HIS A 130 34.41 15.45 -24.22
N PRO A 131 33.41 14.87 -23.53
CA PRO A 131 32.92 13.51 -23.80
C PRO A 131 32.40 13.29 -25.22
N LEU A 132 31.75 14.30 -25.81
CA LEU A 132 31.21 14.25 -27.17
C LEU A 132 32.21 14.68 -28.27
N ARG A 133 33.52 14.68 -28.00
CA ARG A 133 34.53 15.00 -29.03
C ARG A 133 34.50 13.94 -30.14
N GLY A 134 34.54 14.39 -31.39
CA GLY A 134 34.40 13.51 -32.57
C GLY A 134 32.95 13.23 -32.96
N TRP A 135 31.96 13.97 -32.42
CA TRP A 135 30.56 13.84 -32.81
C TRP A 135 30.32 14.05 -34.31
N GLN A 136 31.18 14.82 -35.01
CA GLN A 136 31.11 15.01 -36.47
C GLN A 136 31.43 13.73 -37.25
N ASP A 137 32.26 12.85 -36.67
CA ASP A 137 32.67 11.58 -37.28
C ASP A 137 31.80 10.40 -36.81
N ALA A 138 30.90 10.64 -35.84
CA ALA A 138 29.94 9.66 -35.35
C ALA A 138 28.87 9.33 -36.41
N ARG A 139 28.23 8.18 -36.29
CA ARG A 139 27.11 7.79 -37.15
C ARG A 139 25.88 8.66 -36.90
N ALA A 140 25.63 9.01 -35.64
CA ALA A 140 24.55 9.89 -35.20
C ALA A 140 24.90 10.56 -33.87
N LEU A 141 24.22 11.67 -33.58
CA LEU A 141 24.21 12.32 -32.27
C LEU A 141 22.74 12.38 -31.85
N LEU A 142 22.38 11.65 -30.80
CA LEU A 142 21.00 11.51 -30.38
C LEU A 142 20.70 12.43 -29.21
N VAL A 143 19.51 13.04 -29.22
CA VAL A 143 18.87 13.49 -27.98
C VAL A 143 17.85 12.42 -27.58
N ARG A 144 17.95 11.96 -26.33
CA ARG A 144 17.10 10.93 -25.75
C ARG A 144 16.26 11.55 -24.64
N PHE A 145 14.95 11.32 -24.71
CA PHE A 145 13.98 11.65 -23.67
C PHE A 145 13.45 10.35 -23.06
N ASP A 146 13.62 10.19 -21.75
CA ASP A 146 13.14 8.98 -21.05
C ASP A 146 11.66 9.05 -20.66
N GLY A 147 11.06 10.24 -20.69
CA GLY A 147 9.65 10.47 -20.39
C GLY A 147 9.28 11.96 -20.38
N VAL A 148 8.20 12.30 -21.09
CA VAL A 148 7.66 13.65 -21.20
C VAL A 148 6.14 13.53 -21.07
N ASP A 149 5.56 14.12 -20.04
CA ASP A 149 4.13 14.02 -19.75
C ASP A 149 3.36 15.10 -20.50
N GLY A 150 2.56 14.61 -21.44
CA GLY A 150 1.98 15.32 -22.56
C GLY A 150 2.63 14.94 -23.91
N ALA A 151 2.01 15.34 -25.02
CA ALA A 151 2.68 15.24 -26.32
C ALA A 151 3.69 16.38 -26.48
N TYR A 152 4.82 16.12 -27.15
CA TYR A 152 5.89 17.12 -27.28
C TYR A 152 6.53 17.15 -28.67
N ALA A 153 7.05 18.32 -29.03
CA ALA A 153 7.78 18.57 -30.27
C ALA A 153 9.16 19.18 -29.98
N VAL A 154 10.13 18.84 -30.83
CA VAL A 154 11.56 19.13 -30.64
C VAL A 154 12.12 19.96 -31.80
N TRP A 155 12.86 21.01 -31.46
CA TRP A 155 13.65 21.81 -32.39
C TRP A 155 15.09 21.94 -31.90
N VAL A 156 16.03 21.94 -32.83
CA VAL A 156 17.44 22.24 -32.56
C VAL A 156 17.91 23.34 -33.50
N ASN A 157 18.44 24.43 -32.93
CA ASN A 157 18.86 25.63 -33.69
C ASN A 157 17.78 26.11 -34.68
N GLY A 158 16.53 26.13 -34.22
CA GLY A 158 15.36 26.51 -35.01
C GLY A 158 14.87 25.48 -36.04
N SER A 159 15.60 24.39 -36.27
CA SER A 159 15.19 23.34 -37.20
C SER A 159 14.27 22.33 -36.51
N PRO A 160 13.08 22.02 -37.06
CA PRO A 160 12.20 20.99 -36.48
C PRO A 160 12.82 19.60 -36.65
N VAL A 161 12.96 18.87 -35.56
CA VAL A 161 13.55 17.52 -35.51
C VAL A 161 12.46 16.45 -35.56
N GLY A 162 11.43 16.58 -34.70
CA GLY A 162 10.36 15.60 -34.59
C GLY A 162 9.37 15.90 -33.47
N TRP A 163 8.43 14.99 -33.27
CA TRP A 163 7.45 15.02 -32.17
C TRP A 163 7.08 13.59 -31.75
N ALA A 164 6.59 13.42 -30.54
CA ALA A 164 6.26 12.13 -29.96
C ALA A 164 5.14 12.21 -28.91
N THR A 165 4.56 11.04 -28.62
CA THR A 165 3.55 10.78 -27.58
C THR A 165 3.92 9.51 -26.81
N GLY A 166 3.15 9.13 -25.79
CA GLY A 166 3.50 8.00 -24.92
C GLY A 166 4.35 8.51 -23.77
N SER A 167 3.69 9.12 -22.80
CA SER A 167 4.32 9.97 -21.80
C SER A 167 5.43 9.27 -21.02
N ARG A 168 5.26 7.98 -20.76
CA ARG A 168 6.20 7.17 -19.96
C ARG A 168 7.16 6.35 -20.83
N LEU A 169 7.24 6.64 -22.13
CA LEU A 169 8.02 5.90 -23.11
C LEU A 169 9.23 6.68 -23.61
N VAL A 170 10.30 5.93 -23.90
CA VAL A 170 11.57 6.45 -24.38
C VAL A 170 11.50 6.84 -25.85
N HIS A 171 12.09 7.99 -26.18
CA HIS A 171 12.25 8.46 -27.56
C HIS A 171 13.66 8.99 -27.80
N GLU A 172 14.27 8.59 -28.92
CA GLU A 172 15.58 9.09 -29.37
C GLU A 172 15.41 9.78 -30.73
N PHE A 173 15.98 10.97 -30.89
CA PHE A 173 15.98 11.73 -32.15
C PHE A 173 17.41 12.01 -32.58
N ASP A 174 17.74 11.77 -33.85
CA ASP A 174 19.04 12.17 -34.40
C ASP A 174 19.08 13.68 -34.65
N VAL A 175 19.95 14.36 -33.92
CA VAL A 175 20.15 15.81 -33.98
C VAL A 175 21.43 16.19 -34.70
N ALA A 176 22.26 15.22 -35.12
CA ALA A 176 23.50 15.50 -35.86
C ALA A 176 23.31 16.46 -37.06
N PRO A 177 22.24 16.35 -37.87
CA PRO A 177 22.02 17.26 -39.00
C PRO A 177 21.66 18.70 -38.61
N HIS A 178 21.35 18.95 -37.34
CA HIS A 178 20.78 20.21 -36.85
C HIS A 178 21.73 21.00 -35.94
N VAL A 179 22.87 20.40 -35.56
CA VAL A 179 23.86 21.00 -34.66
C VAL A 179 25.08 21.55 -35.39
N HIS A 180 25.84 22.40 -34.71
CA HIS A 180 27.13 22.91 -35.17
C HIS A 180 28.15 22.99 -34.02
N PRO A 181 29.45 23.15 -34.31
CA PRO A 181 30.45 23.45 -33.28
C PRO A 181 30.08 24.70 -32.45
N GLY A 182 30.38 24.67 -31.16
CA GLY A 182 30.03 25.74 -30.22
C GLY A 182 28.65 25.54 -29.59
N ILE A 183 27.98 26.65 -29.27
CA ILE A 183 26.71 26.66 -28.54
C ILE A 183 25.55 26.30 -29.47
N ASN A 184 24.73 25.35 -29.06
CA ASN A 184 23.50 24.92 -29.72
C ASN A 184 22.32 25.14 -28.79
N VAL A 185 21.13 25.33 -29.36
CA VAL A 185 19.88 25.54 -28.63
C VAL A 185 18.94 24.36 -28.89
N LEU A 186 18.52 23.68 -27.83
CA LEU A 186 17.43 22.70 -27.85
C LEU A 186 16.16 23.37 -27.32
N GLN A 187 15.09 23.32 -28.10
CA GLN A 187 13.76 23.79 -27.70
C GLN A 187 12.76 22.63 -27.72
N VAL A 188 11.92 22.53 -26.70
CA VAL A 188 10.90 21.50 -26.57
C VAL A 188 9.57 22.15 -26.18
N ARG A 189 8.53 21.97 -27.00
CA ARG A 189 7.17 22.36 -26.65
C ARG A 189 6.43 21.15 -26.11
N VAL A 190 5.85 21.26 -24.92
CA VAL A 190 5.04 20.21 -24.28
C VAL A 190 3.61 20.70 -24.14
N HIS A 191 2.64 19.93 -24.64
CA HIS A 191 1.22 20.17 -24.46
C HIS A 191 0.69 19.36 -23.29
N ARG A 192 0.00 20.00 -22.33
CA ARG A 192 -0.63 19.28 -21.20
C ARG A 192 -1.61 18.21 -21.68
N PHE A 193 -2.51 18.57 -22.59
CA PHE A 193 -3.44 17.63 -23.20
C PHE A 193 -3.15 17.50 -24.69
N SER A 194 -3.24 16.27 -25.17
CA SER A 194 -3.17 15.92 -26.59
C SER A 194 -4.11 14.75 -26.89
N ALA A 195 -4.19 14.33 -28.14
CA ALA A 195 -4.85 13.09 -28.53
C ALA A 195 -4.37 11.89 -27.67
N ALA A 196 -3.09 11.84 -27.31
CA ALA A 196 -2.54 10.77 -26.47
C ALA A 196 -3.09 10.77 -25.03
N SER A 197 -3.67 11.88 -24.55
CA SER A 197 -4.31 11.91 -23.23
C SER A 197 -5.52 10.98 -23.15
N TYR A 198 -6.18 10.66 -24.27
CA TYR A 198 -7.22 9.61 -24.34
C TYR A 198 -6.68 8.18 -24.14
N LEU A 199 -5.35 8.00 -24.16
CA LEU A 199 -4.67 6.71 -23.96
C LEU A 199 -3.96 6.65 -22.60
N GLU A 200 -4.08 7.69 -21.77
CA GLU A 200 -3.30 7.88 -20.55
C GLU A 200 -4.21 8.37 -19.40
N ASP A 201 -5.35 7.70 -19.26
CA ASP A 201 -6.39 7.98 -18.25
C ASP A 201 -6.21 7.14 -16.98
N GLN A 202 -4.97 6.98 -16.54
CA GLN A 202 -4.66 6.28 -15.30
C GLN A 202 -5.27 7.00 -14.09
N ASP A 203 -5.72 6.24 -13.09
CA ASP A 203 -6.09 6.76 -11.77
C ASP A 203 -4.86 7.33 -11.04
N GLN A 204 -4.56 8.60 -11.31
CA GLN A 204 -3.41 9.33 -10.74
C GLN A 204 -3.52 10.84 -11.05
N TRP A 205 -2.54 11.60 -10.58
CA TRP A 205 -2.41 13.02 -10.93
C TRP A 205 -2.05 13.26 -12.41
N TRP A 206 -2.71 14.23 -13.05
CA TRP A 206 -2.30 14.85 -14.31
C TRP A 206 -1.19 15.87 -14.06
N LEU A 207 0.06 15.48 -14.36
CA LEU A 207 1.27 16.26 -14.07
C LEU A 207 2.10 16.42 -15.35
N PRO A 208 1.88 17.48 -16.14
CA PRO A 208 2.63 17.66 -17.38
C PRO A 208 4.06 18.16 -17.14
N GLY A 209 4.98 17.80 -18.03
CA GLY A 209 6.39 18.22 -17.96
C GLY A 209 7.39 17.19 -18.49
N ILE A 210 8.65 17.60 -18.69
CA ILE A 210 9.75 16.68 -19.00
C ILE A 210 10.19 16.06 -17.67
N PHE A 211 9.58 14.94 -17.28
CA PHE A 211 9.66 14.40 -15.92
C PHE A 211 10.69 13.29 -15.72
N ARG A 212 11.33 12.82 -16.80
CA ARG A 212 12.47 11.89 -16.77
C ARG A 212 13.68 12.47 -17.51
N PRO A 213 14.88 11.90 -17.33
CA PRO A 213 16.12 12.47 -17.83
C PRO A 213 16.14 12.77 -19.34
N VAL A 214 16.92 13.79 -19.70
CA VAL A 214 17.26 14.13 -21.08
C VAL A 214 18.76 13.96 -21.28
N THR A 215 19.17 13.19 -22.29
CA THR A 215 20.59 12.91 -22.52
C THR A 215 20.98 13.11 -23.99
N LEU A 216 22.18 13.64 -24.21
CA LEU A 216 22.86 13.56 -25.51
C LEU A 216 23.70 12.28 -25.55
N ARG A 217 23.56 11.49 -26.61
CA ARG A 217 24.30 10.24 -26.80
C ARG A 217 24.93 10.17 -28.18
N LEU A 218 26.22 9.88 -28.23
CA LEU A 218 26.95 9.66 -29.47
C LEU A 218 26.76 8.21 -29.94
N ARG A 219 26.51 8.00 -31.23
CA ARG A 219 26.47 6.67 -31.86
C ARG A 219 27.74 6.44 -32.68
N PRO A 220 28.69 5.60 -32.24
CA PRO A 220 29.92 5.33 -32.98
C PRO A 220 29.66 4.70 -34.36
N GLN A 221 30.60 4.85 -35.32
CA GLN A 221 30.49 4.26 -36.66
C GLN A 221 30.26 2.73 -36.59
N ALA A 222 31.19 2.01 -35.94
CA ALA A 222 31.12 0.58 -35.67
C ALA A 222 30.49 0.28 -34.28
N GLY A 223 29.46 1.04 -33.90
CA GLY A 223 28.72 0.92 -32.63
C GLY A 223 27.48 0.02 -32.70
N ILE A 224 26.93 -0.32 -31.54
CA ILE A 224 25.78 -1.23 -31.35
C ILE A 224 24.49 -0.41 -31.19
N ASP A 225 23.46 -0.74 -31.96
CA ASP A 225 22.15 -0.11 -31.86
C ASP A 225 21.28 -0.76 -30.79
N ASP A 226 21.24 -2.10 -30.76
CA ASP A 226 20.41 -2.87 -29.83
C ASP A 226 21.01 -4.25 -29.53
N VAL A 227 20.66 -4.79 -28.36
CA VAL A 227 20.96 -6.16 -27.95
C VAL A 227 19.70 -6.80 -27.38
N ASP A 228 19.29 -7.92 -27.96
CA ASP A 228 18.25 -8.82 -27.44
C ASP A 228 18.95 -10.06 -26.86
N LEU A 229 18.92 -10.19 -25.53
CA LEU A 229 19.64 -11.20 -24.76
C LEU A 229 18.64 -12.02 -23.92
N ALA A 230 18.15 -13.12 -24.49
CA ALA A 230 17.30 -14.06 -23.77
C ALA A 230 18.15 -15.11 -23.03
N ALA A 231 18.18 -15.03 -21.70
CA ALA A 231 18.89 -15.99 -20.84
C ALA A 231 17.93 -17.03 -20.25
N ASP A 232 17.87 -18.19 -20.90
CA ASP A 232 16.99 -19.30 -20.54
C ASP A 232 17.72 -20.36 -19.70
N ARG A 233 17.00 -21.06 -18.83
CA ARG A 233 17.53 -22.18 -18.04
C ARG A 233 16.65 -23.40 -18.20
N ASP A 234 17.24 -24.52 -18.59
CA ASP A 234 16.55 -25.79 -18.55
C ASP A 234 16.22 -26.20 -17.09
N PRO A 235 14.94 -26.35 -16.70
CA PRO A 235 14.58 -26.69 -15.33
C PRO A 235 15.08 -28.07 -14.88
N GLU A 236 15.20 -29.03 -15.79
CA GLU A 236 15.57 -30.42 -15.49
C GLU A 236 17.08 -30.62 -15.54
N ALA A 237 17.73 -30.17 -16.61
CA ALA A 237 19.17 -30.33 -16.80
C ALA A 237 19.99 -29.28 -16.03
N GLY A 238 19.39 -28.13 -15.70
CA GLY A 238 20.08 -26.99 -15.08
C GLY A 238 21.00 -26.21 -16.02
N THR A 239 21.00 -26.55 -17.30
CA THR A 239 21.83 -25.91 -18.32
C THR A 239 21.29 -24.53 -18.70
N GLY A 240 22.16 -23.53 -18.69
CA GLY A 240 21.90 -22.18 -19.17
C GLY A 240 22.11 -22.06 -20.66
N ILE A 241 21.24 -21.29 -21.32
CA ILE A 241 21.27 -21.02 -22.75
C ILE A 241 21.10 -19.51 -22.95
N LEU A 242 22.00 -18.91 -23.71
CA LEU A 242 21.87 -17.54 -24.18
C LEU A 242 21.41 -17.55 -25.63
N ASP A 243 20.35 -16.82 -25.92
CA ASP A 243 19.93 -16.53 -27.29
C ASP A 243 20.13 -15.03 -27.52
N VAL A 244 21.10 -14.69 -28.35
CA VAL A 244 21.59 -13.31 -28.50
C VAL A 244 21.36 -12.83 -29.93
N THR A 245 20.69 -11.69 -30.07
CA THR A 245 20.63 -10.93 -31.32
C THR A 245 21.24 -9.56 -31.11
N VAL A 246 22.21 -9.20 -31.96
CA VAL A 246 22.85 -7.87 -31.94
C VAL A 246 22.43 -7.12 -33.20
N THR A 247 21.87 -5.94 -33.02
CA THR A 247 21.53 -5.02 -34.12
C THR A 247 22.63 -3.96 -34.19
N ALA A 248 23.34 -3.93 -35.30
CA ALA A 248 24.46 -3.02 -35.54
C ALA A 248 24.73 -2.96 -37.07
N PRO A 249 25.45 -1.94 -37.58
CA PRO A 249 25.90 -1.93 -38.97
C PRO A 249 26.94 -3.03 -39.25
N GLU A 250 27.18 -3.31 -40.53
CA GLU A 250 28.08 -4.40 -40.95
C GLU A 250 29.52 -4.25 -40.43
N ASP A 251 30.03 -3.02 -40.29
CA ASP A 251 31.38 -2.73 -39.82
C ASP A 251 31.56 -2.85 -38.30
N ALA A 252 30.46 -3.02 -37.54
CA ALA A 252 30.50 -3.42 -36.14
C ALA A 252 30.81 -4.91 -35.98
N PHE A 253 30.62 -5.72 -37.02
CA PHE A 253 30.82 -7.17 -36.96
C PHE A 253 32.23 -7.61 -37.39
N PRO A 254 32.73 -8.74 -36.84
CA PRO A 254 32.07 -9.57 -35.84
C PRO A 254 32.19 -8.97 -34.41
N VAL A 255 31.16 -9.17 -33.60
CA VAL A 255 31.14 -8.72 -32.19
C VAL A 255 31.58 -9.86 -31.27
N ARG A 256 32.19 -9.55 -30.14
CA ARG A 256 32.60 -10.53 -29.13
C ARG A 256 31.63 -10.52 -27.96
N LEU A 257 30.99 -11.65 -27.70
CA LEU A 257 30.17 -11.90 -26.52
C LEU A 257 31.04 -12.55 -25.43
N HIS A 258 31.13 -11.91 -24.28
CA HIS A 258 32.00 -12.35 -23.18
C HIS A 258 31.23 -12.41 -21.84
N LEU A 259 31.18 -13.59 -21.22
CA LEU A 259 30.68 -13.81 -19.87
C LEU A 259 31.81 -14.37 -19.00
N PRO A 260 32.57 -13.51 -18.31
CA PRO A 260 33.81 -13.92 -17.62
C PRO A 260 33.59 -15.02 -16.57
N GLU A 261 32.51 -14.91 -15.79
CA GLU A 261 32.24 -15.83 -14.67
C GLU A 261 31.88 -17.25 -15.11
N LEU A 262 31.39 -17.41 -16.35
CA LEU A 262 31.10 -18.72 -16.96
C LEU A 262 32.16 -19.16 -17.97
N GLY A 263 33.20 -18.35 -18.19
CA GLY A 263 34.24 -18.62 -19.17
C GLY A 263 33.74 -18.66 -20.62
N VAL A 264 32.63 -17.98 -20.92
CA VAL A 264 32.06 -17.92 -22.28
C VAL A 264 32.72 -16.75 -23.02
N ASP A 265 33.35 -17.04 -24.15
CA ASP A 265 33.99 -16.06 -25.01
C ASP A 265 33.76 -16.48 -26.46
N VAL A 266 32.77 -15.85 -27.11
CA VAL A 266 32.25 -16.27 -28.42
C VAL A 266 32.21 -15.08 -29.36
N THR A 267 32.65 -15.28 -30.59
CA THR A 267 32.49 -14.31 -31.67
C THR A 267 31.13 -14.52 -32.34
N VAL A 268 30.30 -13.48 -32.34
CA VAL A 268 28.96 -13.46 -32.93
C VAL A 268 28.99 -12.68 -34.25
N GLY A 269 28.42 -13.28 -35.30
CA GLY A 269 28.26 -12.64 -36.62
C GLY A 269 26.96 -11.84 -36.72
N ALA A 270 26.59 -11.43 -37.94
CA ALA A 270 25.44 -10.54 -38.23
C ALA A 270 24.02 -11.15 -37.98
N HIS A 271 23.90 -12.19 -37.16
CA HIS A 271 22.66 -12.95 -36.98
C HIS A 271 22.46 -13.40 -35.52
N ARG A 272 21.21 -13.74 -35.18
CA ARG A 272 20.83 -14.40 -33.91
C ARG A 272 21.66 -15.66 -33.68
N GLN A 273 22.25 -15.79 -32.50
CA GLN A 273 23.06 -16.94 -32.12
C GLN A 273 22.63 -17.51 -30.78
N ARG A 274 22.46 -18.84 -30.74
CA ARG A 274 22.17 -19.60 -29.53
C ARG A 274 23.45 -20.22 -28.99
N ILE A 275 23.75 -19.99 -27.71
CA ILE A 275 24.99 -20.40 -27.04
C ILE A 275 24.61 -21.15 -25.76
N GLU A 276 25.03 -22.41 -25.66
CA GLU A 276 24.93 -23.17 -24.41
C GLU A 276 26.09 -22.81 -23.50
N VAL A 277 25.81 -22.44 -22.25
CA VAL A 277 26.83 -21.95 -21.29
C VAL A 277 27.10 -22.93 -20.15
N GLY A 278 26.50 -24.13 -20.20
CA GLY A 278 26.64 -25.16 -19.17
C GLY A 278 25.72 -24.94 -17.96
N PRO A 279 25.96 -25.65 -16.83
CA PRO A 279 25.13 -25.52 -15.64
C PRO A 279 25.20 -24.10 -15.04
N VAL A 280 24.04 -23.54 -14.70
CA VAL A 280 23.92 -22.20 -14.11
C VAL A 280 22.94 -22.19 -12.94
N ASP A 281 23.25 -21.36 -11.96
CA ASP A 281 22.32 -21.01 -10.89
C ASP A 281 21.15 -20.18 -11.48
N PRO A 282 19.90 -20.54 -11.17
CA PRO A 282 18.73 -19.81 -11.65
C PRO A 282 18.61 -18.43 -11.01
N TRP A 283 17.96 -17.51 -11.72
CA TRP A 283 17.41 -16.30 -11.12
C TRP A 283 15.96 -16.56 -10.64
N SER A 284 15.64 -16.09 -9.43
CA SER A 284 14.28 -16.00 -8.85
C SER A 284 14.18 -14.83 -7.86
N ASP A 285 12.99 -14.55 -7.33
CA ASP A 285 12.76 -13.49 -6.34
C ASP A 285 13.46 -13.71 -4.98
N ASP A 286 13.74 -14.97 -4.65
CA ASP A 286 14.38 -15.39 -3.42
C ASP A 286 15.84 -15.85 -3.63
N ALA A 287 16.29 -16.00 -4.88
CA ALA A 287 17.67 -16.26 -5.28
C ALA A 287 18.04 -15.44 -6.55
N PRO A 288 18.24 -14.11 -6.44
CA PRO A 288 18.42 -13.23 -7.60
C PRO A 288 19.84 -13.27 -8.18
N ARG A 289 20.30 -14.44 -8.63
CA ARG A 289 21.64 -14.59 -9.24
C ARG A 289 21.70 -13.94 -10.61
N ARG A 290 22.52 -12.90 -10.74
CA ARG A 290 22.77 -12.16 -11.99
C ARG A 290 24.18 -12.40 -12.52
N TRP A 291 24.35 -12.39 -13.83
CA TRP A 291 25.60 -12.60 -14.55
C TRP A 291 25.90 -11.40 -15.44
N THR A 292 27.16 -10.98 -15.49
CA THR A 292 27.59 -9.89 -16.38
C THR A 292 27.89 -10.44 -17.77
N VAL A 293 27.28 -9.83 -18.79
CA VAL A 293 27.48 -10.14 -20.21
C VAL A 293 28.01 -8.89 -20.90
N ARG A 294 29.12 -9.00 -21.61
CA ARG A 294 29.67 -7.92 -22.44
C ARG A 294 29.51 -8.26 -23.91
N VAL A 295 29.00 -7.31 -24.69
CA VAL A 295 28.95 -7.35 -26.15
C VAL A 295 29.92 -6.28 -26.66
N GLU A 296 31.06 -6.72 -27.17
CA GLU A 296 32.19 -5.87 -27.57
C GLU A 296 32.23 -5.78 -29.11
N ALA A 297 31.90 -4.61 -29.65
CA ALA A 297 32.12 -4.24 -31.04
C ALA A 297 33.38 -3.33 -31.16
N PRO A 298 33.96 -3.14 -32.36
CA PRO A 298 35.12 -2.26 -32.52
C PRO A 298 34.94 -0.84 -32.00
N GLY A 299 33.73 -0.28 -32.09
CA GLY A 299 33.43 1.10 -31.68
C GLY A 299 32.69 1.25 -30.35
N GLU A 300 32.18 0.17 -29.75
CA GLU A 300 31.31 0.25 -28.58
C GLU A 300 31.33 -1.07 -27.78
N THR A 301 31.29 -0.98 -26.46
CA THR A 301 31.01 -2.11 -25.58
C THR A 301 29.71 -1.87 -24.84
N VAL A 302 28.79 -2.82 -24.93
CA VAL A 302 27.55 -2.87 -24.16
C VAL A 302 27.69 -3.89 -23.03
N THR A 303 27.31 -3.50 -21.82
CA THR A 303 27.29 -4.37 -20.64
C THR A 303 25.83 -4.61 -20.22
N LEU A 304 25.48 -5.88 -20.04
CA LEU A 304 24.17 -6.32 -19.53
C LEU A 304 24.35 -7.13 -18.26
N ARG A 305 23.41 -7.02 -17.34
CA ARG A 305 23.29 -7.90 -16.17
C ARG A 305 22.05 -8.76 -16.37
N THR A 306 22.22 -10.05 -16.60
CA THR A 306 21.09 -10.97 -16.88
C THR A 306 21.00 -12.10 -15.86
N GLY A 307 19.84 -12.74 -15.77
CA GLY A 307 19.58 -13.87 -14.87
C GLY A 307 19.00 -15.03 -15.68
N PHE A 308 19.57 -16.23 -15.54
CA PHE A 308 19.08 -17.39 -16.26
C PHE A 308 17.79 -17.89 -15.64
N ARG A 309 16.69 -17.83 -16.41
CA ARG A 309 15.39 -18.35 -15.96
C ARG A 309 14.51 -18.78 -17.12
N ARG A 310 13.57 -19.67 -16.82
CA ARG A 310 12.47 -20.01 -17.73
C ARG A 310 11.13 -19.67 -17.09
N ILE A 311 10.32 -18.87 -17.78
CA ILE A 311 8.90 -18.68 -17.45
C ILE A 311 8.07 -19.51 -18.41
N GLU A 312 7.13 -20.27 -17.87
CA GLU A 312 6.23 -21.10 -18.67
C GLU A 312 4.87 -21.25 -17.99
N ILE A 313 3.85 -21.57 -18.78
CA ILE A 313 2.54 -21.99 -18.28
C ILE A 313 2.38 -23.47 -18.61
N ARG A 314 2.12 -24.28 -17.59
CA ARG A 314 1.84 -25.72 -17.73
C ARG A 314 0.68 -26.08 -16.83
N ASP A 315 -0.30 -26.80 -17.38
CA ASP A 315 -1.50 -27.25 -16.65
C ASP A 315 -2.21 -26.11 -15.89
N ALA A 316 -2.36 -24.95 -16.54
CA ALA A 316 -2.92 -23.72 -15.97
C ALA A 316 -2.15 -23.16 -14.75
N VAL A 317 -0.88 -23.50 -14.57
CA VAL A 317 -0.02 -22.95 -13.52
C VAL A 317 1.11 -22.13 -14.13
N LEU A 318 1.33 -20.92 -13.61
CA LEU A 318 2.49 -20.10 -13.92
C LEU A 318 3.72 -20.64 -13.20
N LEU A 319 4.76 -20.97 -13.96
CA LEU A 319 5.99 -21.57 -13.47
C LEU A 319 7.20 -20.68 -13.77
N ALA A 320 8.12 -20.60 -12.80
CA ALA A 320 9.48 -20.13 -12.98
C ALA A 320 10.44 -21.29 -12.66
N ASN A 321 11.32 -21.62 -13.60
CA ASN A 321 12.30 -22.70 -13.42
C ASN A 321 11.66 -24.04 -13.02
N GLY A 322 10.49 -24.35 -13.58
CA GLY A 322 9.71 -25.56 -13.28
C GLY A 322 8.97 -25.56 -11.93
N ARG A 323 8.99 -24.45 -11.18
CA ARG A 323 8.30 -24.31 -9.89
C ARG A 323 7.21 -23.23 -9.95
N ARG A 324 6.11 -23.43 -9.21
CA ARG A 324 5.00 -22.48 -9.14
C ARG A 324 5.47 -21.11 -8.68
N VAL A 325 5.12 -20.08 -9.45
CA VAL A 325 5.29 -18.68 -9.05
C VAL A 325 4.23 -18.32 -8.01
N ARG A 326 4.66 -17.60 -6.97
CA ARG A 326 3.78 -17.01 -5.95
C ARG A 326 4.03 -15.51 -5.89
N LEU A 327 3.08 -14.75 -6.43
CA LEU A 327 3.07 -13.29 -6.48
C LEU A 327 2.47 -12.77 -5.17
N ARG A 328 3.33 -12.16 -4.35
CA ARG A 328 3.00 -11.41 -3.13
C ARG A 328 3.33 -9.97 -3.43
N GLY A 329 2.49 -9.38 -4.28
CA GLY A 329 2.80 -8.16 -4.98
C GLY A 329 2.06 -6.93 -4.47
N VAL A 330 2.49 -5.79 -4.99
CA VAL A 330 1.81 -4.50 -4.88
C VAL A 330 1.80 -3.85 -6.26
N ASN A 331 0.74 -3.10 -6.57
CA ASN A 331 0.74 -2.12 -7.65
C ASN A 331 1.60 -0.94 -7.21
N ARG A 332 2.44 -0.41 -8.11
CA ARG A 332 3.34 0.70 -7.79
C ARG A 332 3.36 1.71 -8.93
N HIS A 333 2.77 2.87 -8.67
CA HIS A 333 2.99 4.09 -9.45
C HIS A 333 4.35 4.73 -9.08
N GLU A 334 4.85 5.61 -9.97
CA GLU A 334 5.99 6.48 -9.62
C GLU A 334 5.48 7.74 -8.95
N PHE A 335 5.69 7.89 -7.63
CA PHE A 335 5.21 9.09 -6.95
C PHE A 335 6.04 9.53 -5.74
N HIS A 336 6.39 10.80 -5.76
CA HIS A 336 6.97 11.54 -4.64
C HIS A 336 6.09 12.75 -4.31
N PRO A 337 5.78 13.02 -3.02
CA PRO A 337 4.87 14.11 -2.62
C PRO A 337 5.27 15.49 -3.11
N GLU A 338 6.57 15.74 -3.31
CA GLU A 338 7.08 17.04 -3.75
C GLU A 338 7.40 17.11 -5.24
N THR A 339 7.72 15.98 -5.89
CA THR A 339 8.25 15.97 -7.27
C THR A 339 7.38 15.17 -8.24
N GLY A 340 6.25 14.62 -7.78
CA GLY A 340 5.33 13.83 -8.61
C GLY A 340 6.01 12.57 -9.14
N ARG A 341 5.91 12.32 -10.46
CA ARG A 341 6.54 11.18 -11.13
C ARG A 341 8.05 11.35 -11.38
N ALA A 342 8.63 12.53 -11.11
CA ALA A 342 10.07 12.74 -11.22
C ALA A 342 10.79 12.14 -9.99
N VAL A 343 10.88 10.81 -9.97
CA VAL A 343 11.50 10.03 -8.89
C VAL A 343 12.96 9.66 -9.22
N THR A 344 13.81 9.61 -8.20
CA THR A 344 15.22 9.23 -8.36
C THR A 344 15.42 7.72 -8.18
N GLU A 345 16.57 7.20 -8.64
CA GLU A 345 16.99 5.82 -8.34
C GLU A 345 17.09 5.59 -6.83
N GLU A 346 17.66 6.52 -6.08
CA GLU A 346 17.84 6.41 -4.62
C GLU A 346 16.49 6.27 -3.90
N PHE A 347 15.52 7.11 -4.27
CA PHE A 347 14.16 7.02 -3.74
C PHE A 347 13.53 5.67 -4.08
N THR A 348 13.63 5.25 -5.34
CA THR A 348 13.09 3.97 -5.82
C THR A 348 13.72 2.79 -5.08
N ARG A 349 15.05 2.77 -4.89
CA ARG A 349 15.76 1.74 -4.12
C ARG A 349 15.27 1.68 -2.67
N THR A 350 15.02 2.84 -2.05
CA THR A 350 14.50 2.90 -0.68
C THR A 350 13.11 2.26 -0.57
N GLU A 351 12.24 2.50 -1.54
CA GLU A 351 10.92 1.86 -1.60
C GLU A 351 11.03 0.35 -1.82
N LEU A 352 11.82 -0.10 -2.79
CA LEU A 352 11.95 -1.53 -3.08
C LEU A 352 12.58 -2.29 -1.91
N ILE A 353 13.53 -1.69 -1.19
CA ILE A 353 14.07 -2.24 0.05
C ILE A 353 12.97 -2.35 1.12
N ARG A 354 12.11 -1.33 1.26
CA ARG A 354 10.98 -1.37 2.20
C ARG A 354 10.01 -2.50 1.82
N MET A 355 9.71 -2.70 0.54
CA MET A 355 8.90 -3.82 0.06
C MET A 355 9.50 -5.16 0.49
N LYS A 356 10.79 -5.40 0.24
CA LYS A 356 11.47 -6.64 0.66
C LYS A 356 11.43 -6.85 2.17
N ARG A 357 11.58 -5.78 2.96
CA ARG A 357 11.47 -5.84 4.44
C ARG A 357 10.06 -6.21 4.93
N HIS A 358 9.04 -6.01 4.09
CA HIS A 358 7.64 -6.37 4.35
C HIS A 358 7.20 -7.60 3.56
N ASN A 359 8.14 -8.48 3.20
CA ASN A 359 7.88 -9.77 2.55
C ASN A 359 7.24 -9.70 1.16
N ILE A 360 7.17 -8.51 0.55
CA ILE A 360 6.73 -8.33 -0.84
C ILE A 360 7.79 -8.89 -1.77
N ASN A 361 7.36 -9.63 -2.79
CA ASN A 361 8.26 -10.25 -3.78
C ASN A 361 7.89 -9.95 -5.24
N ALA A 362 6.87 -9.12 -5.48
CA ALA A 362 6.43 -8.78 -6.81
C ALA A 362 5.93 -7.33 -6.93
N ILE A 363 6.03 -6.76 -8.12
CA ILE A 363 5.54 -5.41 -8.47
C ILE A 363 4.77 -5.49 -9.79
N ARG A 364 3.62 -4.83 -9.86
CA ARG A 364 3.02 -4.44 -11.14
C ARG A 364 3.26 -2.96 -11.34
N THR A 365 3.76 -2.57 -12.50
CA THR A 365 4.11 -1.17 -12.80
C THR A 365 2.86 -0.43 -13.29
N SER A 366 1.91 -0.24 -12.37
CA SER A 366 0.61 0.38 -12.66
C SER A 366 0.79 1.85 -13.09
N HIS A 367 0.32 2.29 -14.26
CA HIS A 367 -0.10 1.49 -15.44
C HIS A 367 0.70 1.90 -16.67
N TYR A 368 2.02 1.81 -16.53
CA TYR A 368 2.99 2.23 -17.54
C TYR A 368 4.39 1.72 -17.19
N PRO A 369 5.33 1.71 -18.16
CA PRO A 369 6.67 1.27 -17.88
C PRO A 369 7.34 2.26 -16.91
N PRO A 370 8.01 1.76 -15.85
CA PRO A 370 8.62 2.61 -14.83
C PRO A 370 9.86 3.30 -15.41
N ALA A 371 10.52 4.18 -14.64
CA ALA A 371 11.89 4.57 -14.94
C ALA A 371 12.77 3.31 -14.94
N HIS A 372 13.70 3.23 -15.90
CA HIS A 372 14.44 2.00 -16.19
C HIS A 372 15.18 1.41 -14.98
N HIS A 373 15.69 2.28 -14.11
CA HIS A 373 16.40 1.87 -12.89
C HIS A 373 15.55 1.00 -11.96
N LEU A 374 14.21 1.05 -12.02
CA LEU A 374 13.36 0.15 -11.23
C LEU A 374 13.61 -1.31 -11.58
N LEU A 375 13.75 -1.63 -12.88
CA LEU A 375 13.96 -3.01 -13.33
C LEU A 375 15.37 -3.49 -12.97
N GLU A 376 16.37 -2.62 -13.04
CA GLU A 376 17.73 -2.93 -12.59
C GLU A 376 17.77 -3.27 -11.08
N LEU A 377 17.01 -2.51 -10.28
CA LEU A 377 16.86 -2.74 -8.85
C LEU A 377 16.03 -3.99 -8.55
N ALA A 378 14.99 -4.27 -9.33
CA ALA A 378 14.17 -5.49 -9.19
C ALA A 378 14.99 -6.75 -9.52
N ASP A 379 15.83 -6.70 -10.55
CA ASP A 379 16.78 -7.77 -10.86
C ASP A 379 17.78 -8.00 -9.72
N GLU A 380 18.27 -6.92 -9.09
CA GLU A 380 19.21 -6.95 -7.97
C GLU A 380 18.61 -7.52 -6.69
N LEU A 381 17.45 -7.01 -6.29
CA LEU A 381 16.82 -7.29 -5.01
C LEU A 381 15.97 -8.56 -5.04
N GLY A 382 15.65 -9.06 -6.24
CA GLY A 382 14.78 -10.22 -6.45
C GLY A 382 13.32 -9.85 -6.25
N LEU A 383 12.71 -9.24 -7.26
CA LEU A 383 11.29 -8.94 -7.31
C LEU A 383 10.76 -9.38 -8.68
N TRP A 384 9.64 -10.11 -8.71
CA TRP A 384 8.93 -10.38 -9.97
C TRP A 384 8.25 -9.10 -10.46
N VAL A 385 8.28 -8.83 -11.76
CA VAL A 385 7.66 -7.63 -12.35
C VAL A 385 6.64 -8.02 -13.42
N ILE A 386 5.43 -7.48 -13.32
CA ILE A 386 4.54 -7.30 -14.47
C ILE A 386 4.86 -5.93 -15.05
N ASP A 387 5.51 -5.92 -16.20
CA ASP A 387 5.86 -4.69 -16.91
C ASP A 387 4.68 -4.29 -17.81
N GLU A 388 4.06 -3.16 -17.51
CA GLU A 388 2.80 -2.75 -18.10
C GLU A 388 2.97 -1.61 -19.10
N CYS A 389 2.38 -1.78 -20.28
CA CYS A 389 2.37 -0.76 -21.32
C CYS A 389 1.61 0.49 -20.87
N ASP A 390 2.08 1.66 -21.30
CA ASP A 390 1.46 2.95 -21.01
C ASP A 390 0.16 3.08 -21.81
N LEU A 391 -0.93 2.53 -21.29
CA LEU A 391 -2.22 2.51 -21.98
C LEU A 391 -3.37 2.38 -20.98
N GLU A 392 -4.21 3.40 -20.91
CA GLU A 392 -5.47 3.38 -20.17
C GLU A 392 -6.53 4.30 -20.82
N THR A 393 -7.72 3.76 -21.08
CA THR A 393 -8.84 4.50 -21.70
C THR A 393 -10.10 4.44 -20.84
N HIS A 394 -9.97 4.43 -19.52
CA HIS A 394 -11.04 4.03 -18.61
C HIS A 394 -12.29 4.92 -18.75
N GLY A 395 -12.16 6.23 -18.87
CA GLY A 395 -13.27 7.17 -18.99
C GLY A 395 -14.23 6.91 -20.16
N PHE A 396 -13.85 6.10 -21.15
CA PHE A 396 -14.77 5.63 -22.20
C PHE A 396 -15.88 4.70 -21.67
N VAL A 397 -15.74 4.14 -20.46
CA VAL A 397 -16.76 3.31 -19.79
C VAL A 397 -18.09 4.06 -19.63
N HIS A 398 -18.05 5.37 -19.34
CA HIS A 398 -19.24 6.21 -19.15
C HIS A 398 -20.07 6.36 -20.44
N GLN A 399 -19.47 6.13 -21.61
CA GLN A 399 -20.13 6.12 -22.90
C GLN A 399 -20.25 4.71 -23.49
N GLN A 400 -20.22 3.68 -22.63
CA GLN A 400 -20.34 2.27 -22.99
C GLN A 400 -19.30 1.86 -24.05
N TRP A 401 -18.06 2.35 -23.90
CA TRP A 401 -16.93 2.10 -24.79
C TRP A 401 -17.12 2.56 -26.24
N ARG A 402 -18.13 3.39 -26.53
CA ARG A 402 -18.32 3.97 -27.86
C ARG A 402 -17.10 4.82 -28.23
N ARG A 403 -16.58 4.65 -29.46
CA ARG A 403 -15.35 5.34 -29.95
C ARG A 403 -14.10 5.09 -29.09
N ASN A 404 -14.07 4.00 -28.32
CA ASN A 404 -12.88 3.62 -27.56
C ASN A 404 -11.68 3.39 -28.51
N PRO A 405 -10.52 4.06 -28.29
CA PRO A 405 -9.30 3.83 -29.06
C PRO A 405 -8.86 2.36 -29.16
N SER A 406 -9.21 1.51 -28.20
CA SER A 406 -8.86 0.07 -28.21
C SER A 406 -9.41 -0.70 -29.41
N ASP A 407 -10.50 -0.21 -30.02
CA ASP A 407 -11.15 -0.84 -31.18
C ASP A 407 -11.29 0.11 -32.39
N ASP A 408 -10.65 1.29 -32.35
CA ASP A 408 -10.66 2.24 -33.46
C ASP A 408 -9.37 2.13 -34.29
N PRO A 409 -9.42 1.73 -35.57
CA PRO A 409 -8.23 1.54 -36.40
C PRO A 409 -7.39 2.80 -36.58
N ALA A 410 -7.92 4.01 -36.36
CA ALA A 410 -7.15 5.25 -36.43
C ALA A 410 -6.03 5.33 -35.38
N TRP A 411 -6.15 4.58 -34.28
CA TRP A 411 -5.19 4.54 -33.17
C TRP A 411 -4.25 3.34 -33.21
N ARG A 412 -4.40 2.44 -34.19
CA ARG A 412 -3.65 1.18 -34.25
C ARG A 412 -2.14 1.39 -34.16
N ASP A 413 -1.61 2.35 -34.90
CA ASP A 413 -0.17 2.60 -34.95
C ASP A 413 0.34 3.16 -33.61
N ALA A 414 -0.47 3.94 -32.88
CA ALA A 414 -0.13 4.40 -31.53
C ALA A 414 -0.10 3.24 -30.52
N TYR A 415 -1.01 2.27 -30.62
CA TYR A 415 -1.01 1.08 -29.77
C TYR A 415 0.22 0.20 -30.02
N LEU A 416 0.57 -0.01 -31.30
CA LEU A 416 1.72 -0.82 -31.70
C LEU A 416 3.05 -0.15 -31.31
N ASP A 417 3.16 1.17 -31.45
CA ASP A 417 4.36 1.90 -31.02
C ASP A 417 4.52 1.86 -29.49
N ARG A 418 3.42 2.02 -28.72
CA ARG A 418 3.45 1.91 -27.26
C ARG A 418 3.96 0.56 -26.78
N ILE A 419 3.38 -0.55 -27.26
CA ILE A 419 3.83 -1.89 -26.83
C ILE A 419 5.25 -2.20 -27.31
N ALA A 420 5.65 -1.72 -28.50
CA ALA A 420 6.99 -1.90 -29.00
C ALA A 420 8.01 -1.15 -28.13
N ARG A 421 7.74 0.10 -27.77
CA ARG A 421 8.62 0.88 -26.88
C ARG A 421 8.73 0.29 -25.48
N THR A 422 7.63 -0.24 -24.92
CA THR A 422 7.64 -0.98 -23.65
C THR A 422 8.54 -2.20 -23.76
N TRP A 423 8.23 -3.13 -24.67
CA TRP A 423 8.94 -4.40 -24.77
C TRP A 423 10.41 -4.22 -25.15
N GLU A 424 10.70 -3.41 -26.17
CA GLU A 424 12.07 -3.29 -26.66
C GLU A 424 13.01 -2.69 -25.62
N ARG A 425 12.53 -1.76 -24.77
CA ARG A 425 13.34 -1.16 -23.71
C ARG A 425 13.76 -2.19 -22.67
N ASP A 426 12.83 -3.08 -22.30
CA ASP A 426 12.91 -3.86 -21.06
C ASP A 426 13.10 -5.38 -21.26
N LYS A 427 13.12 -5.86 -22.50
CA LYS A 427 13.24 -7.28 -22.91
C LYS A 427 14.38 -8.08 -22.27
N ASN A 428 15.41 -7.42 -21.74
CA ASN A 428 16.62 -8.05 -21.20
C ASN A 428 16.57 -8.33 -19.69
N HIS A 429 15.50 -7.93 -19.00
CA HIS A 429 15.42 -8.03 -17.53
C HIS A 429 14.87 -9.38 -17.04
N PRO A 430 15.62 -10.12 -16.19
CA PRO A 430 15.12 -11.34 -15.57
C PRO A 430 13.98 -11.11 -14.57
N CYS A 431 13.77 -9.91 -14.02
CA CYS A 431 12.64 -9.67 -13.13
C CYS A 431 11.27 -9.78 -13.81
N VAL A 432 11.18 -9.49 -15.12
CA VAL A 432 9.90 -9.42 -15.83
C VAL A 432 9.31 -10.81 -16.04
N VAL A 433 8.20 -11.11 -15.36
CA VAL A 433 7.50 -12.39 -15.46
C VAL A 433 6.37 -12.37 -16.49
N MET A 434 5.78 -11.20 -16.74
CA MET A 434 4.69 -10.99 -17.70
C MET A 434 4.80 -9.60 -18.31
N VAL A 435 4.31 -9.44 -19.54
CA VAL A 435 4.12 -8.13 -20.19
C VAL A 435 2.63 -7.83 -20.20
N SER A 436 2.22 -6.68 -19.68
CA SER A 436 0.83 -6.26 -19.66
C SER A 436 0.54 -5.27 -20.80
N LEU A 437 -0.62 -5.43 -21.45
CA LEU A 437 -1.03 -4.58 -22.57
C LEU A 437 -1.45 -3.16 -22.15
N GLY A 438 -1.74 -2.96 -20.87
CA GLY A 438 -2.32 -1.73 -20.32
C GLY A 438 -3.34 -2.04 -19.22
N ASN A 439 -4.14 -1.05 -18.84
CA ASN A 439 -5.17 -1.16 -17.82
C ASN A 439 -6.52 -0.63 -18.33
N GLU A 440 -7.63 -1.17 -17.80
CA GLU A 440 -9.01 -0.69 -17.93
C GLU A 440 -9.38 -0.02 -19.28
N SER A 441 -8.93 -0.60 -20.39
CA SER A 441 -9.09 -0.02 -21.74
C SER A 441 -10.18 -0.72 -22.55
N GLY A 442 -11.12 -1.40 -21.88
CA GLY A 442 -12.14 -2.23 -22.51
C GLY A 442 -11.55 -3.43 -23.26
N THR A 443 -12.02 -3.69 -24.48
CA THR A 443 -11.46 -4.72 -25.38
C THR A 443 -11.52 -4.22 -26.81
N GLY A 444 -10.68 -4.75 -27.72
CA GLY A 444 -10.71 -4.36 -29.12
C GLY A 444 -9.58 -4.89 -29.98
N ALA A 445 -9.66 -4.64 -31.28
CA ALA A 445 -8.72 -5.16 -32.28
C ALA A 445 -7.29 -4.60 -32.14
N ASN A 446 -7.10 -3.43 -31.54
CA ASN A 446 -5.77 -2.85 -31.33
C ASN A 446 -5.03 -3.54 -30.16
N LEU A 447 -5.74 -3.88 -29.08
CA LEU A 447 -5.18 -4.70 -27.97
C LEU A 447 -4.77 -6.09 -28.45
N ALA A 448 -5.63 -6.76 -29.23
CA ALA A 448 -5.31 -8.05 -29.85
C ALA A 448 -4.08 -7.95 -30.77
N ALA A 449 -3.91 -6.81 -31.46
CA ALA A 449 -2.76 -6.58 -32.32
C ALA A 449 -1.45 -6.35 -31.54
N MET A 450 -1.49 -5.72 -30.36
CA MET A 450 -0.33 -5.62 -29.48
C MET A 450 0.14 -7.00 -29.05
N THR A 451 -0.79 -7.90 -28.68
CA THR A 451 -0.46 -9.30 -28.39
C THR A 451 0.17 -9.98 -29.60
N ALA A 452 -0.45 -9.87 -30.78
CA ALA A 452 0.08 -10.47 -32.00
C ALA A 452 1.50 -9.98 -32.30
N TRP A 453 1.74 -8.68 -32.15
CA TRP A 453 3.06 -8.07 -32.30
C TRP A 453 4.09 -8.66 -31.33
N LEU A 454 3.75 -8.80 -30.03
CA LEU A 454 4.65 -9.43 -29.04
C LEU A 454 5.02 -10.86 -29.45
N LYS A 455 4.05 -11.65 -29.93
CA LYS A 455 4.28 -13.03 -30.37
C LYS A 455 5.13 -13.09 -31.64
N GLU A 456 4.87 -12.23 -32.62
CA GLU A 456 5.65 -12.12 -33.85
C GLU A 456 7.08 -11.64 -33.57
N ARG A 457 7.26 -10.72 -32.62
CA ARG A 457 8.57 -10.24 -32.15
C ARG A 457 9.35 -11.30 -31.37
N GLY A 458 8.70 -12.38 -30.94
CA GLY A 458 9.33 -13.49 -30.23
C GLY A 458 9.43 -13.29 -28.72
N CYS A 459 8.55 -12.49 -28.11
CA CYS A 459 8.48 -12.34 -26.66
C CYS A 459 8.24 -13.71 -25.99
N PRO A 460 9.15 -14.17 -25.10
CA PRO A 460 9.03 -15.47 -24.44
C PRO A 460 8.07 -15.45 -23.24
N LEU A 461 7.56 -14.27 -22.86
CA LEU A 461 6.75 -14.10 -21.65
C LEU A 461 5.24 -14.26 -21.95
N PRO A 462 4.46 -14.68 -20.94
CA PRO A 462 3.01 -14.59 -20.99
C PRO A 462 2.54 -13.13 -21.13
N VAL A 463 1.48 -12.93 -21.92
CA VAL A 463 0.80 -11.63 -22.07
C VAL A 463 -0.33 -11.52 -21.04
N HIS A 464 -0.34 -10.41 -20.30
CA HIS A 464 -1.35 -10.04 -19.31
C HIS A 464 -2.23 -8.90 -19.84
N TYR A 465 -3.53 -8.95 -19.55
CA TYR A 465 -4.46 -7.81 -19.65
C TYR A 465 -5.80 -8.20 -18.99
N GLU A 466 -6.30 -7.39 -18.07
CA GLU A 466 -7.52 -7.70 -17.28
C GLU A 466 -8.79 -7.53 -18.11
N GLY A 467 -8.87 -6.47 -18.92
CA GLY A 467 -10.07 -6.11 -19.68
C GLY A 467 -10.50 -7.16 -20.72
N ASP A 468 -9.61 -8.08 -21.11
CA ASP A 468 -9.92 -9.27 -21.90
C ASP A 468 -10.54 -10.36 -21.01
N ARG A 469 -11.79 -10.14 -20.58
CA ARG A 469 -12.52 -11.04 -19.68
C ARG A 469 -12.73 -12.46 -20.22
N GLU A 470 -12.55 -12.67 -21.52
CA GLU A 470 -12.65 -13.98 -22.13
C GLU A 470 -11.29 -14.66 -22.36
N SER A 471 -10.18 -13.96 -22.07
CA SER A 471 -8.81 -14.33 -22.46
C SER A 471 -8.69 -14.72 -23.94
N ALA A 472 -9.30 -13.93 -24.82
CA ALA A 472 -9.25 -14.09 -26.26
C ALA A 472 -7.84 -13.95 -26.85
N TYR A 473 -7.03 -13.06 -26.29
CA TYR A 473 -5.67 -12.78 -26.73
C TYR A 473 -4.65 -12.77 -25.58
N THR A 474 -5.06 -12.95 -24.33
CA THR A 474 -4.14 -13.04 -23.19
C THR A 474 -3.74 -14.48 -22.81
N ASP A 475 -2.58 -14.61 -22.16
CA ASP A 475 -2.04 -15.89 -21.70
C ASP A 475 -2.39 -16.25 -20.26
N VAL A 476 -2.87 -15.28 -19.49
CA VAL A 476 -3.31 -15.43 -18.10
C VAL A 476 -4.74 -14.89 -17.98
N TYR A 477 -5.54 -15.51 -17.13
CA TYR A 477 -6.83 -14.94 -16.76
C TYR A 477 -6.58 -14.01 -15.58
N SER A 478 -6.78 -12.72 -15.79
CA SER A 478 -6.56 -11.70 -14.77
C SER A 478 -7.87 -11.05 -14.36
N ARG A 479 -7.99 -10.69 -13.09
CA ARG A 479 -9.12 -9.91 -12.54
C ARG A 479 -8.63 -8.92 -11.51
N MET A 480 -9.29 -7.78 -11.48
CA MET A 480 -9.22 -6.83 -10.37
C MET A 480 -10.46 -6.95 -9.49
N TYR A 481 -10.25 -6.92 -8.17
CA TYR A 481 -11.29 -6.97 -7.13
C TYR A 481 -12.40 -8.04 -7.31
N PRO A 482 -12.09 -9.29 -7.71
CA PRO A 482 -13.10 -10.35 -7.71
C PRO A 482 -13.51 -10.70 -6.28
N THR A 483 -14.76 -11.12 -6.06
CA THR A 483 -15.15 -11.58 -4.71
C THR A 483 -14.45 -12.88 -4.34
N TYR A 484 -14.42 -13.19 -3.03
CA TYR A 484 -13.92 -14.49 -2.55
C TYR A 484 -14.65 -15.66 -3.22
N ARG A 485 -15.97 -15.57 -3.38
CA ARG A 485 -16.79 -16.61 -3.98
C ARG A 485 -16.55 -16.74 -5.49
N GLU A 486 -16.42 -15.62 -6.18
CA GLU A 486 -16.04 -15.61 -7.60
C GLU A 486 -14.69 -16.30 -7.80
N CYS A 487 -13.71 -16.02 -6.93
CA CYS A 487 -12.44 -16.75 -6.90
C CYS A 487 -12.65 -18.25 -6.62
N GLU A 488 -13.49 -18.62 -5.65
CA GLU A 488 -13.78 -20.02 -5.32
C GLU A 488 -14.37 -20.78 -6.51
N HIS A 489 -15.42 -20.26 -7.14
CA HIS A 489 -16.04 -20.88 -8.33
C HIS A 489 -15.03 -21.03 -9.46
N LEU A 490 -14.30 -19.94 -9.77
CA LEU A 490 -13.28 -19.94 -10.81
C LEU A 490 -12.21 -21.01 -10.55
N LEU A 491 -11.73 -21.11 -9.32
CA LEU A 491 -10.63 -22.00 -8.93
C LEU A 491 -11.10 -23.45 -8.69
N ALA A 492 -12.39 -23.68 -8.45
CA ALA A 492 -13.03 -25.00 -8.44
C ALA A 492 -13.29 -25.55 -9.86
N GLY A 493 -13.26 -24.68 -10.88
CA GLY A 493 -13.52 -25.04 -12.27
C GLY A 493 -14.99 -24.92 -12.67
N ASP A 494 -15.79 -24.16 -11.92
CA ASP A 494 -17.17 -23.85 -12.24
C ASP A 494 -17.26 -22.82 -13.39
N LEU A 495 -18.44 -22.72 -14.02
CA LEU A 495 -18.71 -21.74 -15.08
C LEU A 495 -18.57 -20.32 -14.53
N VAL A 496 -17.83 -19.47 -15.23
CA VAL A 496 -17.76 -18.03 -14.93
C VAL A 496 -18.96 -17.34 -15.62
N PRO A 497 -19.99 -16.85 -14.90
CA PRO A 497 -21.25 -16.43 -15.53
C PRO A 497 -21.10 -15.28 -16.54
N SER A 498 -20.07 -14.45 -16.37
CA SER A 498 -19.76 -13.34 -17.28
C SER A 498 -19.07 -13.76 -18.58
N VAL A 499 -18.83 -15.06 -18.78
CA VAL A 499 -18.10 -15.61 -19.92
C VAL A 499 -19.00 -16.59 -20.68
N PRO A 500 -19.16 -16.45 -22.00
CA PRO A 500 -19.96 -17.38 -22.80
C PRO A 500 -19.48 -18.84 -22.68
N ASP A 501 -20.41 -19.79 -22.70
CA ASP A 501 -20.14 -21.23 -22.52
C ASP A 501 -19.06 -21.78 -23.47
N ASP A 502 -19.04 -21.32 -24.73
CA ASP A 502 -18.05 -21.74 -25.74
C ASP A 502 -16.63 -21.20 -25.49
N ARG A 503 -16.47 -20.35 -24.47
CA ARG A 503 -15.19 -19.72 -24.08
C ARG A 503 -14.68 -20.15 -22.71
N GLN A 504 -15.48 -20.87 -21.92
CA GLN A 504 -15.13 -21.35 -20.59
C GLN A 504 -13.92 -22.31 -20.61
N GLU A 505 -13.87 -23.22 -21.58
CA GLU A 505 -12.75 -24.17 -21.73
C GLU A 505 -11.41 -23.46 -21.91
N ARG A 506 -11.39 -22.34 -22.64
CA ARG A 506 -10.17 -21.52 -22.82
C ARG A 506 -9.69 -20.99 -21.48
N LEU A 507 -10.58 -20.41 -20.68
CA LEU A 507 -10.24 -19.87 -19.36
C LEU A 507 -9.69 -20.94 -18.41
N ALA A 508 -10.28 -22.14 -18.41
CA ALA A 508 -9.85 -23.24 -17.56
C ALA A 508 -8.37 -23.63 -17.74
N THR A 509 -7.79 -23.35 -18.92
CA THR A 509 -6.37 -23.62 -19.22
C THR A 509 -5.41 -22.51 -18.80
N ARG A 510 -5.92 -21.37 -18.33
CA ARG A 510 -5.12 -20.20 -17.96
C ARG A 510 -4.84 -20.15 -16.45
N PRO A 511 -3.63 -19.77 -16.03
CA PRO A 511 -3.38 -19.39 -14.64
C PRO A 511 -4.20 -18.15 -14.30
N PHE A 512 -4.58 -18.03 -13.04
CA PHE A 512 -5.35 -16.93 -12.50
C PHE A 512 -4.45 -15.94 -11.76
N VAL A 513 -4.58 -14.65 -12.04
CA VAL A 513 -3.84 -13.56 -11.40
C VAL A 513 -4.82 -12.52 -10.88
N LEU A 514 -4.61 -12.06 -9.64
CA LEU A 514 -5.30 -10.90 -9.11
C LEU A 514 -4.42 -9.67 -9.41
N CYS A 515 -4.63 -8.99 -10.54
CA CYS A 515 -3.80 -7.82 -10.88
C CYS A 515 -4.01 -6.67 -9.89
N GLU A 516 -5.17 -6.62 -9.25
CA GLU A 516 -5.50 -5.72 -8.15
C GLU A 516 -6.43 -6.43 -7.18
N TYR A 517 -6.14 -6.36 -5.89
CA TYR A 517 -7.03 -6.84 -4.83
C TYR A 517 -6.69 -6.15 -3.50
N GLY A 518 -7.57 -6.27 -2.51
CA GLY A 518 -7.33 -5.71 -1.18
C GLY A 518 -7.03 -4.21 -1.24
N HIS A 519 -7.96 -3.42 -1.78
CA HIS A 519 -7.81 -1.98 -1.92
C HIS A 519 -7.52 -1.31 -0.56
N ALA A 520 -6.39 -0.63 -0.44
CA ALA A 520 -5.76 -0.25 0.82
C ALA A 520 -6.07 1.19 1.27
N MET A 521 -7.07 1.83 0.65
CA MET A 521 -7.54 3.17 1.00
C MET A 521 -8.01 3.30 2.43
N GLY A 522 -7.45 4.33 3.09
CA GLY A 522 -7.73 4.66 4.47
C GLY A 522 -7.43 3.51 5.42
N ASN A 523 -8.34 3.30 6.37
CA ASN A 523 -8.28 2.15 7.25
C ASN A 523 -8.77 0.91 6.49
N GLY A 524 -7.86 -0.03 6.20
CA GLY A 524 -8.08 -1.22 5.38
C GLY A 524 -6.75 -1.79 4.84
N PRO A 525 -6.76 -2.87 4.04
CA PRO A 525 -7.90 -3.68 3.64
C PRO A 525 -8.20 -4.83 4.61
N GLY A 526 -9.48 -5.12 4.83
CA GLY A 526 -9.97 -6.34 5.46
C GLY A 526 -9.91 -7.56 4.53
N GLY A 527 -9.93 -8.77 5.12
CA GLY A 527 -10.16 -10.01 4.37
C GLY A 527 -8.97 -10.59 3.59
N LEU A 528 -7.76 -10.04 3.75
CA LEU A 528 -6.53 -10.58 3.13
C LEU A 528 -6.30 -12.07 3.43
N ALA A 529 -6.65 -12.52 4.64
CA ALA A 529 -6.53 -13.93 5.03
C ALA A 529 -7.34 -14.87 4.13
N ARG A 530 -8.48 -14.40 3.62
CA ARG A 530 -9.38 -15.20 2.79
C ARG A 530 -8.79 -15.43 1.40
N TYR A 531 -8.26 -14.38 0.76
CA TYR A 531 -7.50 -14.53 -0.49
C TYR A 531 -6.31 -15.46 -0.32
N GLU A 532 -5.55 -15.30 0.77
CA GLU A 532 -4.36 -16.11 1.02
C GLU A 532 -4.69 -17.61 1.15
N GLN A 533 -5.80 -17.96 1.79
CA GLN A 533 -6.29 -19.34 1.85
C GLN A 533 -6.61 -19.91 0.47
N LEU A 534 -7.22 -19.11 -0.42
CA LEU A 534 -7.55 -19.51 -1.79
C LEU A 534 -6.28 -19.71 -2.62
N ILE A 535 -5.34 -18.77 -2.54
CA ILE A 535 -4.03 -18.85 -3.20
C ILE A 535 -3.27 -20.10 -2.74
N ASP A 536 -3.22 -20.37 -1.43
CA ASP A 536 -2.51 -21.54 -0.91
C ASP A 536 -3.13 -22.86 -1.37
N ARG A 537 -4.47 -22.94 -1.42
CA ARG A 537 -5.21 -24.16 -1.80
C ARG A 537 -5.16 -24.47 -3.29
N HIS A 538 -5.11 -23.47 -4.17
CA HIS A 538 -5.26 -23.66 -5.61
C HIS A 538 -3.99 -23.24 -6.39
N PRO A 539 -3.18 -24.21 -6.90
CA PRO A 539 -1.99 -23.94 -7.72
C PRO A 539 -2.20 -23.03 -8.93
N ARG A 540 -3.40 -23.05 -9.52
CA ARG A 540 -3.80 -22.22 -10.66
C ARG A 540 -3.75 -20.72 -10.34
N CYS A 541 -3.98 -20.31 -9.10
CA CYS A 541 -3.87 -18.91 -8.69
C CYS A 541 -2.40 -18.57 -8.45
N ALA A 542 -1.81 -17.68 -9.24
CA ALA A 542 -0.42 -17.26 -9.04
C ALA A 542 -0.24 -16.32 -7.85
N GLY A 543 -1.34 -15.82 -7.25
CA GLY A 543 -1.32 -14.75 -6.27
C GLY A 543 -1.77 -13.44 -6.90
N GLY A 544 -1.29 -12.31 -6.38
CA GLY A 544 -1.76 -11.01 -6.82
C GLY A 544 -0.97 -9.81 -6.36
N PHE A 545 -1.51 -8.64 -6.65
CA PHE A 545 -0.93 -7.34 -6.33
C PHE A 545 -1.95 -6.49 -5.56
N ILE A 546 -1.56 -6.08 -4.35
CA ILE A 546 -2.37 -5.17 -3.54
C ILE A 546 -2.48 -3.82 -4.26
N TRP A 547 -3.67 -3.21 -4.24
CA TRP A 547 -3.88 -1.83 -4.68
C TRP A 547 -3.89 -0.87 -3.49
N GLU A 548 -2.93 0.03 -3.31
CA GLU A 548 -1.64 0.09 -4.00
C GLU A 548 -0.47 0.33 -3.02
N TRP A 549 0.74 0.57 -3.53
CA TRP A 549 1.94 0.69 -2.69
C TRP A 549 1.89 1.93 -1.79
N LYS A 550 1.41 3.07 -2.30
CA LYS A 550 1.64 4.36 -1.66
C LYS A 550 0.57 5.39 -2.00
N ASP A 551 0.12 6.11 -0.99
CA ASP A 551 -0.74 7.28 -1.15
C ASP A 551 -0.06 8.35 -2.01
N HIS A 552 -0.83 8.94 -2.91
CA HIS A 552 -0.37 9.98 -3.81
C HIS A 552 -0.69 11.39 -3.29
N GLY A 553 -0.62 11.62 -1.97
CA GLY A 553 -0.80 12.95 -1.39
C GLY A 553 0.33 13.92 -1.75
N ILE A 554 0.01 15.10 -2.26
CA ILE A 554 1.01 16.13 -2.63
C ILE A 554 1.33 16.98 -1.39
N ALA A 555 2.62 17.08 -1.04
CA ALA A 555 3.04 17.88 0.10
C ALA A 555 2.82 19.38 -0.18
N THR A 556 2.07 20.04 0.69
CA THR A 556 1.76 21.47 0.62
C THR A 556 1.55 22.04 2.03
N ALA A 557 1.17 23.31 2.13
CA ALA A 557 0.87 23.95 3.40
C ALA A 557 -0.33 24.89 3.30
N THR A 558 -1.06 25.04 4.39
CA THR A 558 -2.12 26.04 4.55
C THR A 558 -1.56 27.47 4.44
N PRO A 559 -2.41 28.51 4.33
CA PRO A 559 -1.97 29.91 4.30
C PRO A 559 -1.16 30.36 5.53
N ASP A 560 -1.32 29.69 6.68
CA ASP A 560 -0.54 29.96 7.90
C ASP A 560 0.75 29.12 8.02
N GLY A 561 1.04 28.26 7.02
CA GLY A 561 2.26 27.47 6.93
C GLY A 561 2.19 26.08 7.57
N THR A 562 1.00 25.61 7.97
CA THR A 562 0.80 24.26 8.50
C THR A 562 0.92 23.23 7.37
N PRO A 563 1.89 22.30 7.42
CA PRO A 563 2.09 21.32 6.36
C PRO A 563 0.98 20.26 6.37
N TYR A 564 0.55 19.84 5.18
CA TYR A 564 -0.38 18.72 4.99
C TYR A 564 -0.16 18.07 3.61
N HIS A 565 -0.81 16.94 3.37
CA HIS A 565 -0.79 16.26 2.08
C HIS A 565 -2.12 16.48 1.37
N ALA A 566 -2.11 17.23 0.27
CA ALA A 566 -3.28 17.51 -0.53
C ALA A 566 -3.68 16.31 -1.39
N HIS A 567 -4.99 16.16 -1.60
CA HIS A 567 -5.61 15.20 -2.50
C HIS A 567 -6.53 15.93 -3.50
N GLY A 568 -7.29 15.20 -4.32
CA GLY A 568 -8.10 15.83 -5.36
C GLY A 568 -9.10 16.84 -4.80
N GLY A 569 -9.20 17.99 -5.47
CA GLY A 569 -10.06 19.10 -5.07
C GLY A 569 -9.33 20.21 -4.30
N ASP A 570 -8.24 19.89 -3.61
CA ASP A 570 -7.47 20.88 -2.84
C ASP A 570 -6.80 21.93 -3.75
N PHE A 571 -6.55 21.59 -5.01
CA PHE A 571 -5.99 22.50 -6.02
C PHE A 571 -7.08 23.23 -6.83
N GLY A 572 -8.35 23.04 -6.47
CA GLY A 572 -9.54 23.65 -7.08
C GLY A 572 -9.78 23.19 -8.52
N GLU A 573 -9.55 21.91 -8.79
CA GLU A 573 -9.97 21.25 -10.02
C GLU A 573 -11.48 21.39 -10.23
N PRO A 574 -11.95 21.55 -11.49
CA PRO A 574 -13.38 21.61 -11.78
C PRO A 574 -14.08 20.24 -11.61
N ILE A 575 -13.33 19.15 -11.79
CA ILE A 575 -13.76 17.76 -11.60
C ILE A 575 -12.59 17.05 -10.93
N HIS A 576 -12.88 16.29 -9.88
CA HIS A 576 -11.90 15.48 -9.16
C HIS A 576 -12.57 14.30 -8.46
N ASP A 577 -11.76 13.31 -8.06
CA ASP A 577 -12.21 12.11 -7.36
C ASP A 577 -11.76 12.08 -5.88
N GLY A 578 -11.34 13.24 -5.35
CA GLY A 578 -11.20 13.46 -3.90
C GLY A 578 -10.05 12.66 -3.29
N THR A 579 -10.37 11.91 -2.23
CA THR A 579 -9.40 11.11 -1.46
C THR A 579 -9.02 9.80 -2.13
N PHE A 580 -9.60 9.41 -3.27
CA PHE A 580 -9.29 8.13 -3.93
C PHE A 580 -7.81 7.96 -4.28
N VAL A 581 -7.08 9.06 -4.47
CA VAL A 581 -5.62 9.09 -4.66
C VAL A 581 -4.81 8.72 -3.41
N LEU A 582 -5.47 8.49 -2.26
CA LEU A 582 -4.89 8.14 -0.96
C LEU A 582 -5.23 6.68 -0.61
N ASP A 583 -4.79 5.77 -1.45
CA ASP A 583 -5.17 4.35 -1.50
C ASP A 583 -4.02 3.36 -1.30
N GLY A 584 -2.94 3.82 -0.67
CA GLY A 584 -1.71 3.07 -0.48
C GLY A 584 -1.55 2.37 0.87
N VAL A 585 -0.72 1.32 0.87
CA VAL A 585 -0.23 0.66 2.10
C VAL A 585 0.87 1.47 2.80
N CYS A 586 1.35 2.55 2.17
CA CYS A 586 2.21 3.56 2.78
C CYS A 586 1.55 4.94 2.64
N PHE A 587 1.65 5.76 3.67
CA PHE A 587 1.27 7.18 3.60
C PHE A 587 2.16 7.96 2.62
N PRO A 588 1.82 9.22 2.26
CA PRO A 588 2.54 9.96 1.22
C PRO A 588 4.04 10.16 1.52
N ASP A 589 4.40 10.30 2.80
CA ASP A 589 5.80 10.40 3.26
C ASP A 589 6.56 9.06 3.25
N GLY A 590 5.88 7.97 2.87
CA GLY A 590 6.38 6.60 2.88
C GLY A 590 6.24 5.89 4.22
N THR A 591 5.65 6.50 5.25
CA THR A 591 5.39 5.85 6.54
C THR A 591 4.46 4.64 6.35
N PRO A 592 4.79 3.44 6.89
CA PRO A 592 3.93 2.26 6.78
C PRO A 592 2.57 2.51 7.41
N SER A 593 1.48 2.26 6.67
CA SER A 593 0.15 2.22 7.27
C SER A 593 -0.03 0.90 8.05
N PRO A 594 -1.07 0.78 8.90
CA PRO A 594 -1.41 -0.48 9.53
C PRO A 594 -1.62 -1.64 8.54
N ALA A 595 -2.11 -1.33 7.33
CA ALA A 595 -2.28 -2.27 6.23
C ALA A 595 -0.98 -3.02 5.90
N LEU A 596 0.14 -2.30 5.77
CA LEU A 596 1.42 -2.88 5.39
C LEU A 596 1.94 -3.88 6.44
N LEU A 597 1.56 -3.71 7.70
CA LEU A 597 1.95 -4.63 8.78
C LEU A 597 1.15 -5.94 8.71
N ASP A 598 -0.13 -5.87 8.34
CA ASP A 598 -0.96 -7.05 8.07
C ASP A 598 -0.53 -7.76 6.77
N ILE A 599 -0.16 -7.01 5.74
CA ILE A 599 0.43 -7.55 4.50
C ILE A 599 1.74 -8.26 4.79
N ARG A 600 2.64 -7.67 5.58
CA ARG A 600 3.91 -8.31 5.97
C ARG A 600 3.68 -9.67 6.61
N ALA A 601 2.69 -9.78 7.50
CA ALA A 601 2.35 -11.03 8.16
C ALA A 601 1.65 -12.04 7.23
N THR A 602 0.87 -11.55 6.27
CA THR A 602 0.23 -12.38 5.24
C THR A 602 1.28 -12.98 4.31
N PHE A 603 2.25 -12.17 3.88
CA PHE A 603 3.25 -12.53 2.87
C PHE A 603 4.48 -13.27 3.41
N GLU A 604 4.52 -13.58 4.71
CA GLU A 604 5.62 -14.30 5.36
C GLU A 604 6.12 -15.48 4.49
N PRO A 605 7.41 -15.48 4.08
CA PRO A 605 7.98 -16.53 3.24
C PRO A 605 8.18 -17.84 3.97
N VAL A 606 8.07 -17.85 5.30
CA VAL A 606 7.99 -19.05 6.10
C VAL A 606 6.78 -18.94 7.03
N ARG A 607 5.90 -19.94 7.03
CA ARG A 607 4.75 -19.97 7.94
C ARG A 607 5.10 -20.76 9.18
N ILE A 608 5.00 -20.13 10.35
CA ILE A 608 5.30 -20.73 11.65
C ILE A 608 4.00 -21.02 12.38
N THR A 609 3.78 -22.28 12.75
CA THR A 609 2.62 -22.71 13.56
C THR A 609 3.13 -23.32 14.85
N VAL A 610 2.64 -22.81 15.98
CA VAL A 610 2.99 -23.28 17.33
C VAL A 610 1.81 -24.08 17.87
N GLY A 611 2.03 -25.37 18.12
CA GLY A 611 1.05 -26.25 18.74
C GLY A 611 0.99 -26.09 20.25
N ASP A 612 -0.13 -26.49 20.85
CA ASP A 612 -0.37 -26.40 22.30
C ASP A 612 0.56 -27.32 23.11
N ASP A 613 1.16 -28.33 22.47
CA ASP A 613 2.20 -29.21 23.02
C ASP A 613 3.62 -28.62 22.90
N GLY A 614 3.74 -27.38 22.41
CA GLY A 614 4.99 -26.67 22.10
C GLY A 614 5.79 -27.26 20.94
N ARG A 615 5.15 -28.08 20.10
CA ARG A 615 5.67 -28.44 18.78
C ARG A 615 5.56 -27.24 17.84
N VAL A 616 6.62 -26.98 17.09
CA VAL A 616 6.68 -25.89 16.11
C VAL A 616 6.78 -26.50 14.72
N THR A 617 5.86 -26.11 13.84
CA THR A 617 5.85 -26.47 12.42
C THR A 617 6.26 -25.25 11.61
N VAL A 618 7.22 -25.42 10.70
CA VAL A 618 7.70 -24.37 9.80
C VAL A 618 7.54 -24.80 8.36
N ARG A 619 6.65 -24.14 7.62
CA ARG A 619 6.42 -24.36 6.19
C ARG A 619 7.23 -23.34 5.38
N ASN A 620 8.17 -23.80 4.56
CA ASN A 620 8.99 -22.93 3.70
C ASN A 620 8.26 -22.58 2.39
N ARG A 621 7.71 -21.38 2.28
CA ARG A 621 6.92 -20.91 1.13
C ARG A 621 7.78 -20.30 0.02
N ASN A 622 9.10 -20.26 0.18
CA ASN A 622 10.05 -19.90 -0.87
C ASN A 622 10.03 -20.92 -2.03
N THR A 623 10.51 -20.49 -3.20
CA THR A 623 10.52 -21.27 -4.43
C THR A 623 11.90 -21.89 -4.70
N ALA A 624 13.00 -21.18 -4.40
CA ALA A 624 14.35 -21.65 -4.65
C ALA A 624 15.16 -21.94 -3.37
N VAL A 625 15.08 -21.10 -2.35
CA VAL A 625 15.96 -21.18 -1.17
C VAL A 625 15.39 -22.03 -0.02
N ASP A 626 16.25 -22.79 0.65
CA ASP A 626 15.92 -23.42 1.93
C ASP A 626 15.85 -22.38 3.06
N THR A 627 15.49 -22.78 4.29
CA THR A 627 15.42 -21.84 5.43
C THR A 627 16.77 -21.58 6.11
N GLY A 628 17.91 -21.97 5.52
CA GLY A 628 19.24 -21.80 6.11
C GLY A 628 19.69 -20.34 6.23
N TYR A 629 19.08 -19.43 5.48
CA TYR A 629 19.28 -17.99 5.60
C TYR A 629 18.58 -17.37 6.83
N LEU A 630 17.81 -18.17 7.59
CA LEU A 630 17.05 -17.76 8.76
C LEU A 630 17.60 -18.39 10.04
N ARG A 631 17.60 -17.61 11.12
CA ARG A 631 17.79 -18.05 12.49
C ARG A 631 16.43 -18.08 13.18
N PHE A 632 16.07 -19.23 13.76
CA PHE A 632 14.84 -19.41 14.50
C PHE A 632 15.10 -19.31 16.01
N THR A 633 14.40 -18.39 16.68
CA THR A 633 14.42 -18.25 18.13
C THR A 633 13.03 -18.44 18.70
N TRP A 634 12.95 -18.81 19.98
CA TRP A 634 11.69 -18.90 20.71
C TRP A 634 11.80 -18.13 22.02
N ARG A 635 10.67 -17.64 22.50
CA ARG A 635 10.51 -16.98 23.78
C ARG A 635 9.20 -17.42 24.41
N ARG A 636 9.25 -17.76 25.69
CA ARG A 636 8.07 -17.96 26.53
C ARG A 636 7.82 -16.73 27.39
N GLU A 637 6.61 -16.23 27.34
CA GLU A 637 6.19 -15.04 28.07
C GLU A 637 5.06 -15.38 29.05
N VAL A 638 4.99 -14.67 30.17
CA VAL A 638 3.83 -14.62 31.06
C VAL A 638 3.37 -13.17 31.12
N ASP A 639 2.14 -12.92 30.66
CA ASP A 639 1.58 -11.56 30.53
C ASP A 639 2.52 -10.58 29.78
N GLY A 640 3.20 -11.10 28.74
CA GLY A 640 4.15 -10.33 27.92
C GLY A 640 5.54 -10.14 28.54
N VAL A 641 5.80 -10.72 29.72
CA VAL A 641 7.14 -10.71 30.36
C VAL A 641 7.86 -12.00 30.02
N ALA A 642 9.02 -11.90 29.37
CA ALA A 642 9.87 -13.04 29.03
C ALA A 642 10.31 -13.80 30.30
N ILE A 643 10.07 -15.11 30.34
CA ILE A 643 10.50 -15.99 31.44
C ILE A 643 11.51 -17.05 30.99
N ALA A 644 11.58 -17.32 29.68
CA ALA A 644 12.56 -18.21 29.06
C ALA A 644 12.68 -17.88 27.58
N ASP A 645 13.84 -18.12 26.99
CA ASP A 645 14.09 -17.98 25.57
C ASP A 645 15.24 -18.89 25.12
N GLY A 646 15.37 -19.08 23.81
CA GLY A 646 16.46 -19.85 23.24
C GLY A 646 16.39 -19.93 21.72
N GLU A 647 17.31 -20.70 21.15
CA GLU A 647 17.26 -21.07 19.74
C GLU A 647 16.37 -22.29 19.53
N LEU A 648 15.67 -22.32 18.40
CA LEU A 648 14.90 -23.48 17.96
C LEU A 648 15.81 -24.35 17.08
N PRO A 649 16.14 -25.60 17.48
CA PRO A 649 17.03 -26.47 16.70
C PRO A 649 16.30 -27.07 15.49
N LEU A 650 16.00 -26.23 14.49
CA LEU A 650 15.35 -26.61 13.24
C LEU A 650 16.40 -26.68 12.12
N PRO A 651 16.65 -27.87 11.53
CA PRO A 651 17.47 -27.98 10.33
C PRO A 651 16.90 -27.16 9.16
N PRO A 652 17.73 -26.72 8.19
CA PRO A 652 17.23 -26.03 7.00
C PRO A 652 16.12 -26.82 6.31
N VAL A 653 14.96 -26.18 6.13
CA VAL A 653 13.80 -26.77 5.47
C VAL A 653 13.85 -26.42 3.99
N PRO A 654 13.90 -27.39 3.07
CA PRO A 654 13.96 -27.11 1.63
C PRO A 654 12.78 -26.26 1.14
N ALA A 655 12.99 -25.50 0.06
CA ALA A 655 11.95 -24.71 -0.58
C ALA A 655 10.73 -25.58 -0.93
N GLY A 656 9.54 -25.17 -0.48
CA GLY A 656 8.31 -25.93 -0.70
C GLY A 656 8.03 -27.05 0.30
N GLU A 657 8.90 -27.30 1.28
CA GLU A 657 8.72 -28.35 2.30
C GLU A 657 8.28 -27.80 3.68
N THR A 658 8.08 -28.72 4.62
CA THR A 658 7.70 -28.46 6.02
C THR A 658 8.67 -29.14 6.97
N GLY A 659 9.26 -28.37 7.88
CA GLY A 659 10.04 -28.87 9.00
C GLY A 659 9.24 -28.86 10.30
N ILE A 660 9.63 -29.72 11.23
CA ILE A 660 9.04 -29.79 12.57
C ILE A 660 10.19 -29.78 13.59
N ALA A 661 10.07 -28.92 14.59
CA ALA A 661 10.94 -28.89 15.75
C ALA A 661 10.10 -28.89 17.04
N ALA A 662 10.73 -29.19 18.17
CA ALA A 662 10.11 -29.04 19.49
C ALA A 662 10.90 -28.02 20.29
N VAL A 663 10.21 -27.18 21.04
CA VAL A 663 10.87 -26.28 21.99
C VAL A 663 11.50 -27.12 23.11
N PRO A 664 12.81 -26.95 23.38
CA PRO A 664 13.44 -27.66 24.48
C PRO A 664 12.84 -27.22 25.81
N ASP A 665 12.36 -28.19 26.60
CA ASP A 665 11.90 -28.01 27.99
C ASP A 665 10.79 -26.95 28.21
N LEU A 666 9.53 -27.40 28.11
CA LEU A 666 8.36 -26.61 28.51
C LEU A 666 8.05 -26.74 30.01
N THR A 667 8.86 -27.50 30.79
CA THR A 667 8.55 -27.78 32.18
C THR A 667 8.57 -26.48 32.98
N LEU A 668 7.47 -26.27 33.70
CA LEU A 668 7.26 -25.08 34.53
C LEU A 668 8.33 -25.05 35.62
N PRO A 669 9.10 -23.96 35.81
CA PRO A 669 9.40 -23.56 37.17
C PRO A 669 8.03 -23.43 37.84
N GLU A 670 7.78 -24.11 38.96
CA GLU A 670 6.57 -23.90 39.74
C GLU A 670 6.30 -22.40 39.79
N LEU A 671 5.14 -21.96 39.29
CA LEU A 671 4.65 -20.58 39.40
C LEU A 671 4.43 -20.27 40.88
N THR A 672 5.52 -20.21 41.64
CA THR A 672 5.55 -19.49 42.90
C THR A 672 5.68 -18.05 42.46
N VAL A 673 4.53 -17.40 42.28
CA VAL A 673 4.43 -15.95 42.43
C VAL A 673 4.81 -15.64 43.88
N ARG A 674 6.10 -15.72 44.19
CA ARG A 674 6.67 -15.20 45.42
C ARG A 674 6.78 -13.71 45.18
N THR A 675 5.83 -12.99 45.75
CA THR A 675 6.08 -11.67 46.32
C THR A 675 7.44 -11.70 47.02
N ARG A 676 8.51 -11.25 46.35
CA ARG A 676 9.74 -10.86 47.03
C ARG A 676 9.45 -9.54 47.73
N HIS A 677 8.74 -9.63 48.85
CA HIS A 677 8.94 -8.68 49.93
C HIS A 677 10.41 -8.81 50.34
N ARG A 678 11.25 -7.90 49.86
CA ARG A 678 12.63 -7.74 50.34
C ARG A 678 12.54 -7.10 51.72
N ALA A 679 12.27 -7.91 52.74
CA ALA A 679 12.52 -7.52 54.12
C ALA A 679 14.04 -7.45 54.31
N GLY A 680 14.56 -6.22 54.29
CA GLY A 680 15.84 -5.78 54.88
C GLY A 680 17.13 -6.42 54.38
N VAL A 681 17.91 -5.67 53.59
CA VAL A 681 19.32 -5.30 53.89
C VAL A 681 19.65 -4.07 53.02
N ALA A 682 20.10 -2.99 53.65
CA ALA A 682 20.63 -1.80 52.98
C ALA A 682 21.92 -2.13 52.21
N GLY A 683 21.99 -1.74 50.94
CA GLY A 683 23.20 -1.87 50.12
C GLY A 683 23.01 -1.15 48.80
N ASP A 684 23.73 -0.03 48.64
CA ASP A 684 23.77 0.81 47.44
C ASP A 684 24.34 0.05 46.23
N GLY A 685 23.63 0.13 45.10
CA GLY A 685 24.05 -0.27 43.77
C GLY A 685 22.97 0.11 42.74
N PRO A 686 23.31 0.60 41.54
CA PRO A 686 22.34 1.16 40.60
C PRO A 686 21.46 0.04 40.05
N GLY A 687 20.16 0.13 40.30
CA GLY A 687 19.16 -0.89 39.97
C GLY A 687 18.80 -0.93 38.49
N ASP A 688 18.60 -2.15 37.99
CA ASP A 688 17.83 -2.37 36.77
C ASP A 688 16.36 -1.92 36.98
N GLY A 689 15.77 -1.36 35.93
CA GLY A 689 14.51 -0.64 35.97
C GLY A 689 13.26 -1.50 35.86
N THR A 690 13.13 -2.59 36.62
CA THR A 690 11.84 -3.30 36.72
C THR A 690 10.99 -2.69 37.84
N ASP A 691 9.93 -1.96 37.47
CA ASP A 691 8.94 -1.39 38.38
C ASP A 691 8.20 -2.50 39.17
N PRO A 692 8.30 -2.56 40.52
CA PRO A 692 7.74 -3.65 41.33
C PRO A 692 6.20 -3.66 41.46
N ALA A 693 5.47 -2.78 40.77
CA ALA A 693 4.03 -2.59 40.93
C ALA A 693 3.20 -2.83 39.66
N ASP A 694 3.69 -3.66 38.73
CA ASP A 694 2.93 -4.02 37.54
C ASP A 694 1.66 -4.84 37.89
N PRO A 695 0.46 -4.44 37.43
CA PRO A 695 -0.73 -5.25 37.65
C PRO A 695 -0.59 -6.55 36.85
N VAL A 696 -0.48 -7.67 37.56
CA VAL A 696 -0.63 -9.01 36.99
C VAL A 696 -2.05 -9.12 36.43
N ALA A 697 -2.20 -9.74 35.25
CA ALA A 697 -3.52 -10.00 34.69
C ALA A 697 -4.36 -10.76 35.74
N VAL A 698 -5.68 -10.52 35.78
CA VAL A 698 -6.60 -11.23 36.69
C VAL A 698 -6.43 -12.76 36.55
N ARG A 699 -6.06 -13.18 35.33
CA ARG A 699 -5.76 -14.55 34.92
C ARG A 699 -4.46 -14.53 34.12
N PRO A 700 -3.30 -14.90 34.69
CA PRO A 700 -2.04 -14.85 33.94
C PRO A 700 -2.07 -15.78 32.73
N GLU A 701 -1.60 -15.30 31.59
CA GLU A 701 -1.49 -16.05 30.34
C GLU A 701 -0.03 -16.36 30.03
N SER A 702 0.26 -17.62 29.67
CA SER A 702 1.57 -18.01 29.15
C SER A 702 1.51 -18.15 27.63
N TRP A 703 2.41 -17.46 26.93
CA TRP A 703 2.53 -17.44 25.48
C TRP A 703 3.88 -18.00 25.05
N LEU A 704 3.90 -18.70 23.92
CA LEU A 704 5.12 -19.10 23.21
C LEU A 704 5.17 -18.36 21.89
N VAL A 705 6.24 -17.59 21.70
CA VAL A 705 6.52 -16.81 20.49
C VAL A 705 7.73 -17.41 19.82
N VAL A 706 7.65 -17.65 18.51
CA VAL A 706 8.74 -18.15 17.67
C VAL A 706 8.99 -17.15 16.55
N THR A 707 10.24 -16.73 16.41
CA THR A 707 10.66 -15.71 15.46
C THR A 707 11.65 -16.30 14.46
N ALA A 708 11.45 -16.05 13.18
CA ALA A 708 12.45 -16.27 12.14
C ALA A 708 13.05 -14.93 11.73
N ALA A 709 14.35 -14.76 11.90
CA ALA A 709 15.08 -13.56 11.54
C ALA A 709 16.25 -13.88 10.59
N LEU A 710 16.71 -12.91 9.81
CA LEU A 710 17.87 -13.10 8.94
C LEU A 710 19.10 -13.51 9.74
N ALA A 711 19.79 -14.57 9.29
CA ALA A 711 21.01 -15.06 9.93
C ALA A 711 22.26 -14.23 9.58
N ALA A 712 22.22 -13.50 8.46
CA ALA A 712 23.29 -12.66 7.96
C ALA A 712 22.71 -11.44 7.23
N ASP A 713 23.55 -10.44 6.96
CA ASP A 713 23.17 -9.27 6.17
C ASP A 713 22.78 -9.67 4.74
N THR A 714 21.77 -8.99 4.21
CA THR A 714 21.32 -9.08 2.81
C THR A 714 21.35 -7.68 2.18
N PRO A 715 21.26 -7.55 0.85
CA PRO A 715 21.19 -6.24 0.20
C PRO A 715 20.03 -5.34 0.67
N TRP A 716 18.99 -5.90 1.28
CA TRP A 716 17.78 -5.18 1.69
C TRP A 716 17.58 -5.09 3.22
N ALA A 717 18.23 -5.95 4.02
CA ALA A 717 18.12 -5.87 5.48
C ALA A 717 19.33 -6.48 6.20
N PRO A 718 19.68 -5.93 7.39
CA PRO A 718 20.75 -6.48 8.22
C PRO A 718 20.34 -7.81 8.87
N ALA A 719 21.34 -8.55 9.34
CA ALA A 719 21.15 -9.71 10.21
C ALA A 719 20.25 -9.34 11.41
N GLY A 720 19.35 -10.24 11.79
CA GLY A 720 18.38 -10.01 12.86
C GLY A 720 17.07 -9.34 12.41
N HIS A 721 16.94 -8.91 11.15
CA HIS A 721 15.64 -8.48 10.61
C HIS A 721 14.62 -9.62 10.69
N VAL A 722 13.49 -9.36 11.33
CA VAL A 722 12.43 -10.36 11.53
C VAL A 722 11.64 -10.55 10.24
N VAL A 723 11.57 -11.78 9.75
CA VAL A 723 10.89 -12.15 8.51
C VAL A 723 9.51 -12.76 8.79
N ALA A 724 9.39 -13.57 9.85
CA ALA A 724 8.13 -14.21 10.24
C ALA A 724 8.03 -14.42 11.75
N VAL A 725 6.80 -14.40 12.28
CA VAL A 725 6.52 -14.64 13.70
C VAL A 725 5.29 -15.53 13.86
N GLY A 726 5.47 -16.68 14.52
CA GLY A 726 4.38 -17.52 15.01
C GLY A 726 4.21 -17.38 16.53
N GLN A 727 2.98 -17.44 17.02
CA GLN A 727 2.70 -17.44 18.47
C GLN A 727 1.53 -18.37 18.80
N SER A 728 1.53 -18.93 20.01
CA SER A 728 0.35 -19.59 20.57
C SER A 728 0.30 -19.44 22.09
N ARG A 729 -0.89 -19.53 22.65
CA ARG A 729 -1.14 -19.51 24.09
C ARG A 729 -0.97 -20.93 24.66
N LEU A 730 0.00 -21.13 25.54
CA LEU A 730 0.28 -22.44 26.17
C LEU A 730 -0.58 -22.72 27.40
N ALA A 731 -0.85 -21.69 28.21
CA ALA A 731 -1.60 -21.84 29.47
C ALA A 731 -2.31 -20.53 29.84
N GLY A 732 -3.37 -20.66 30.64
CA GLY A 732 -4.23 -19.57 31.05
C GLY A 732 -5.69 -20.03 30.95
N PRO A 733 -6.56 -19.67 31.91
CA PRO A 733 -7.95 -20.09 31.82
C PRO A 733 -8.59 -19.52 30.54
N PRO A 734 -9.45 -20.28 29.84
CA PRO A 734 -10.25 -19.71 28.77
C PRO A 734 -11.10 -18.55 29.32
N PRO A 735 -11.48 -17.59 28.47
CA PRO A 735 -12.48 -16.63 28.85
C PRO A 735 -13.72 -17.40 29.33
N GLY A 736 -14.28 -16.96 30.46
CA GLY A 736 -15.47 -17.57 31.03
C GLY A 736 -16.43 -16.47 31.46
N PRO A 737 -17.71 -16.81 31.70
CA PRO A 737 -18.70 -15.84 32.16
C PRO A 737 -18.17 -15.11 33.39
N ALA A 738 -18.50 -13.81 33.49
CA ALA A 738 -18.03 -12.93 34.55
C ALA A 738 -18.16 -13.65 35.91
N PRO A 739 -17.06 -13.90 36.64
CA PRO A 739 -17.19 -14.40 38.01
C PRO A 739 -18.00 -13.39 38.81
N ALA A 740 -18.93 -13.85 39.64
CA ALA A 740 -19.61 -12.98 40.59
C ALA A 740 -18.54 -12.30 41.45
N VAL A 741 -18.35 -10.99 41.27
CA VAL A 741 -17.38 -10.20 42.05
C VAL A 741 -17.79 -10.35 43.53
N PRO A 742 -16.97 -11.01 44.38
CA PRO A 742 -17.33 -11.18 45.78
C PRO A 742 -17.46 -9.81 46.44
N ALA A 743 -18.59 -9.55 47.10
CA ALA A 743 -18.72 -8.36 47.93
C ALA A 743 -17.62 -8.36 48.99
N ALA A 744 -16.83 -7.28 49.08
CA ALA A 744 -15.87 -7.14 50.17
C ALA A 744 -16.63 -7.08 51.51
N PRO A 745 -16.29 -7.89 52.52
CA PRO A 745 -16.84 -7.71 53.85
C PRO A 745 -16.27 -6.40 54.43
N GLY A 746 -17.10 -5.36 54.42
CA GLY A 746 -16.94 -4.13 55.19
C GLY A 746 -15.50 -3.59 55.31
N SER A 747 -14.90 -3.12 54.20
CA SER A 747 -13.77 -2.18 54.34
C SER A 747 -14.34 -0.76 54.38
N ALA A 748 -14.36 -0.16 55.57
CA ALA A 748 -14.58 1.26 55.73
C ALA A 748 -13.49 2.01 54.94
N VAL A 749 -13.90 2.66 53.83
CA VAL A 749 -13.14 3.75 53.24
C VAL A 749 -13.24 4.93 54.23
N PRO A 750 -12.18 5.75 54.44
CA PRO A 750 -12.28 6.91 55.30
C PRO A 750 -13.42 7.80 54.83
N ASP A 751 -14.29 8.22 55.75
CA ASP A 751 -15.31 9.22 55.45
C ASP A 751 -14.65 10.41 54.75
N ALA A 752 -15.26 10.83 53.63
CA ALA A 752 -14.94 12.10 53.01
C ALA A 752 -14.97 13.19 54.09
N ALA A 753 -14.00 14.11 54.05
CA ALA A 753 -13.93 15.24 54.96
C ALA A 753 -15.34 15.86 55.15
N ASP A 754 -15.77 15.96 56.41
CA ASP A 754 -17.06 16.52 56.82
C ASP A 754 -17.40 17.78 55.98
N GLY A 755 -18.35 17.68 55.05
CA GLY A 755 -18.82 18.87 54.32
C GLY A 755 -19.46 18.72 52.93
N VAL A 756 -19.51 17.55 52.28
CA VAL A 756 -20.19 17.40 50.97
C VAL A 756 -21.32 16.38 51.07
N GLU A 757 -22.55 16.84 51.30
CA GLU A 757 -23.73 15.99 51.54
C GLU A 757 -24.26 15.25 50.28
N ASP A 758 -23.73 15.54 49.08
CA ASP A 758 -24.35 15.15 47.79
C ASP A 758 -23.57 14.10 46.95
N VAL A 759 -22.59 13.39 47.51
CA VAL A 759 -21.76 12.40 46.75
C VAL A 759 -21.87 10.99 47.32
N ARG A 760 -22.14 10.00 46.45
CA ARG A 760 -22.12 8.56 46.77
C ARG A 760 -20.80 7.95 46.29
N GLN A 761 -20.14 7.16 47.13
CA GLN A 761 -18.88 6.50 46.78
C GLN A 761 -19.04 4.97 46.69
N VAL A 762 -18.51 4.35 45.65
CA VAL A 762 -18.45 2.89 45.45
C VAL A 762 -17.02 2.51 45.05
N GLY A 763 -16.25 1.99 46.02
CA GLY A 763 -14.82 1.77 45.83
C GLY A 763 -14.11 3.10 45.53
N ILE A 764 -13.41 3.17 44.39
CA ILE A 764 -12.78 4.41 43.91
C ILE A 764 -13.73 5.30 43.09
N ALA A 765 -14.90 4.82 42.68
CA ALA A 765 -15.83 5.62 41.89
C ALA A 765 -16.67 6.55 42.80
N ALA A 766 -16.77 7.82 42.41
CA ALA A 766 -17.69 8.78 43.01
C ALA A 766 -18.88 9.05 42.07
N PHE A 767 -20.05 9.31 42.66
CA PHE A 767 -21.30 9.56 41.95
C PHE A 767 -21.99 10.78 42.53
N THR A 768 -22.65 11.56 41.67
CA THR A 768 -23.53 12.67 42.07
C THR A 768 -24.78 12.16 42.80
N ALA A 769 -25.55 13.07 43.40
CA ALA A 769 -26.85 12.77 43.99
C ALA A 769 -27.86 12.14 43.01
N THR A 770 -27.68 12.33 41.70
CA THR A 770 -28.51 11.70 40.65
C THR A 770 -27.98 10.34 40.20
N GLY A 771 -26.86 9.87 40.77
CA GLY A 771 -26.21 8.61 40.43
C GLY A 771 -25.37 8.65 39.15
N GLU A 772 -25.02 9.84 38.66
CA GLU A 772 -24.08 9.98 37.55
C GLU A 772 -22.64 9.81 38.06
N PRO A 773 -21.80 8.99 37.41
CA PRO A 773 -20.42 8.83 37.81
C PRO A 773 -19.64 10.12 37.53
N SER A 774 -18.90 10.62 38.53
CA SER A 774 -18.21 11.91 38.48
C SER A 774 -16.70 11.80 38.57
N SER A 775 -16.16 10.74 39.17
CA SER A 775 -14.71 10.48 39.18
C SER A 775 -14.36 9.01 39.40
N LEU A 776 -13.15 8.64 38.98
CA LEU A 776 -12.46 7.40 39.34
C LEU A 776 -11.21 7.78 40.13
N GLY A 777 -11.27 7.67 41.46
CA GLY A 777 -10.24 8.19 42.35
C GLY A 777 -10.08 9.70 42.17
N SER A 778 -8.86 10.14 41.85
CA SER A 778 -8.55 11.55 41.56
C SER A 778 -8.83 11.97 40.12
N ILE A 779 -9.33 11.07 39.26
CA ILE A 779 -9.56 11.34 37.83
C ILE A 779 -11.02 11.77 37.64
N PRO A 780 -11.29 13.03 37.24
CA PRO A 780 -12.63 13.44 36.84
C PRO A 780 -13.15 12.59 35.67
N LEU A 781 -14.40 12.14 35.76
CA LEU A 781 -15.10 11.53 34.66
C LEU A 781 -16.04 12.57 34.07
N LEU A 782 -15.69 13.07 32.89
CA LEU A 782 -16.44 14.13 32.20
C LEU A 782 -17.68 13.58 31.48
N GLY A 783 -17.68 12.28 31.18
CA GLY A 783 -18.83 11.61 30.58
C GLY A 783 -18.68 10.09 30.54
N LEU A 784 -19.83 9.41 30.52
CA LEU A 784 -19.97 7.99 30.20
C LEU A 784 -21.21 7.82 29.32
N ALA A 785 -21.02 7.26 28.13
CA ALA A 785 -22.07 7.13 27.13
C ALA A 785 -22.03 5.77 26.42
N LEU A 786 -23.19 5.31 25.94
CA LEU A 786 -23.27 4.26 24.93
C LEU A 786 -22.64 4.81 23.63
N CYS A 787 -21.87 4.01 22.92
CA CYS A 787 -21.30 4.38 21.62
C CYS A 787 -21.62 3.27 20.62
N LEU A 788 -22.33 3.63 19.54
CA LEU A 788 -22.74 2.72 18.47
C LEU A 788 -22.17 3.09 17.10
N ASP A 789 -21.60 4.29 16.99
CA ASP A 789 -21.08 4.90 15.78
C ASP A 789 -19.54 4.92 15.74
N ARG A 790 -19.00 5.19 14.56
CA ARG A 790 -17.59 5.50 14.31
C ARG A 790 -17.53 6.55 13.21
N ALA A 791 -16.41 7.28 13.12
CA ALA A 791 -16.16 8.12 11.96
C ALA A 791 -16.01 7.20 10.74
N PRO A 792 -16.88 7.31 9.70
CA PRO A 792 -16.82 6.38 8.57
C PRO A 792 -15.42 6.29 7.99
N THR A 793 -14.95 5.07 7.75
CA THR A 793 -13.75 4.83 6.94
C THR A 793 -14.06 5.08 5.47
N ASP A 794 -13.04 5.17 4.62
CA ASP A 794 -13.25 5.25 3.16
C ASP A 794 -14.03 4.03 2.63
N ASN A 795 -13.78 2.86 3.22
CA ASN A 795 -14.55 1.65 2.96
C ASN A 795 -16.02 1.77 3.36
N ASP A 796 -16.32 2.39 4.51
CA ASP A 796 -17.70 2.60 4.95
C ASP A 796 -18.47 3.57 4.04
N ARG A 797 -17.76 4.54 3.46
CA ARG A 797 -18.28 5.52 2.47
C ARG A 797 -18.40 4.94 1.05
N GLY A 798 -17.74 3.81 0.76
CA GLY A 798 -17.66 3.21 -0.57
C GLY A 798 -19.01 2.90 -1.22
N THR A 799 -19.23 3.47 -2.41
CA THR A 799 -20.46 3.28 -3.22
C THR A 799 -20.17 2.91 -4.68
N ILE A 800 -18.91 2.68 -5.07
CA ILE A 800 -18.51 2.54 -6.47
C ILE A 800 -19.13 1.31 -7.13
N GLU A 801 -19.06 0.15 -6.49
CA GLU A 801 -19.69 -1.06 -7.03
C GLU A 801 -21.05 -1.31 -6.38
N PRO A 802 -22.07 -1.75 -7.15
CA PRO A 802 -23.28 -2.31 -6.57
C PRO A 802 -22.85 -3.35 -5.55
N THR A 803 -23.46 -3.31 -4.37
CA THR A 803 -23.12 -4.26 -3.32
C THR A 803 -23.23 -5.64 -3.94
N ARG A 804 -22.10 -6.36 -4.06
CA ARG A 804 -22.11 -7.80 -4.30
C ARG A 804 -22.62 -8.45 -3.02
N ASP A 805 -23.87 -8.10 -2.69
CA ASP A 805 -24.32 -7.75 -1.36
C ASP A 805 -24.54 -8.98 -0.51
N THR A 806 -23.68 -9.17 0.48
CA THR A 806 -23.91 -10.15 1.54
C THR A 806 -25.00 -9.68 2.53
N ARG A 807 -25.61 -8.47 2.41
CA ARG A 807 -26.65 -7.93 3.35
C ARG A 807 -28.04 -8.54 3.18
N ARG A 808 -28.27 -9.39 2.19
CA ARG A 808 -29.59 -10.02 1.92
C ARG A 808 -29.64 -11.54 2.12
N ILE A 809 -28.61 -12.12 2.74
CA ILE A 809 -28.50 -13.57 2.98
C ILE A 809 -29.67 -14.14 3.80
N ASP A 810 -30.34 -13.31 4.57
CA ASP A 810 -31.45 -13.63 5.46
C ASP A 810 -32.83 -13.64 4.78
N ARG A 811 -32.94 -13.33 3.48
CA ARG A 811 -34.21 -13.47 2.76
C ARG A 811 -34.52 -14.95 2.47
N PRO A 812 -35.71 -15.48 2.85
CA PRO A 812 -36.14 -16.81 2.45
C PRO A 812 -36.19 -16.95 0.92
N GLY A 813 -35.42 -17.89 0.37
CA GLY A 813 -35.32 -18.11 -1.07
C GLY A 813 -34.26 -17.27 -1.80
N PHE A 814 -33.36 -16.60 -1.07
CA PHE A 814 -32.16 -15.97 -1.65
C PHE A 814 -31.26 -17.04 -2.26
N ASP A 815 -31.02 -16.93 -3.56
CA ASP A 815 -30.08 -17.77 -4.30
C ASP A 815 -28.93 -16.88 -4.76
N TRP A 816 -27.80 -17.04 -4.08
CA TRP A 816 -26.59 -16.29 -4.37
C TRP A 816 -26.14 -16.33 -5.84
N ASP A 817 -26.37 -17.43 -6.57
CA ASP A 817 -25.95 -17.52 -7.98
C ASP A 817 -26.92 -16.80 -8.93
N ALA A 818 -28.15 -16.56 -8.49
CA ALA A 818 -29.17 -15.82 -9.23
C ALA A 818 -29.31 -14.35 -8.80
N ASP A 819 -28.96 -14.03 -7.54
CA ASP A 819 -29.22 -12.75 -6.89
C ASP A 819 -27.96 -11.90 -6.66
N ALA A 820 -26.74 -12.46 -6.73
CA ALA A 820 -25.51 -11.68 -6.64
C ALA A 820 -25.40 -10.69 -7.82
N GLY A 821 -25.18 -9.41 -7.51
CA GLY A 821 -25.13 -8.34 -8.51
C GLY A 821 -26.51 -7.88 -9.02
N THR A 822 -27.62 -8.34 -8.44
CA THR A 822 -28.97 -7.85 -8.77
C THR A 822 -29.36 -6.56 -8.04
N ASP A 823 -28.58 -6.14 -7.03
CA ASP A 823 -28.74 -4.85 -6.40
C ASP A 823 -28.21 -3.75 -7.31
N LEU A 824 -29.11 -3.15 -8.09
CA LEU A 824 -28.82 -2.05 -9.01
C LEU A 824 -28.45 -0.73 -8.29
N VAL A 825 -28.49 -0.68 -6.95
CA VAL A 825 -28.22 0.53 -6.16
C VAL A 825 -27.11 0.26 -5.15
N PRO A 826 -25.89 0.81 -5.36
CA PRO A 826 -24.85 0.82 -4.34
C PRO A 826 -25.30 1.63 -3.12
N VAL A 827 -25.19 1.06 -1.92
CA VAL A 827 -25.62 1.71 -0.65
C VAL A 827 -24.48 1.59 0.35
N ALA A 828 -23.82 2.69 0.71
CA ALA A 828 -22.65 2.71 1.61
C ALA A 828 -22.88 1.95 2.92
N ALA A 829 -21.84 1.37 3.52
CA ALA A 829 -21.98 0.66 4.80
C ALA A 829 -22.32 1.62 5.96
N ALA A 830 -21.85 2.88 5.87
CA ALA A 830 -22.22 3.93 6.81
C ALA A 830 -23.65 4.48 6.63
N GLN A 831 -24.33 4.19 5.52
CA GLN A 831 -25.64 4.77 5.24
C GLN A 831 -26.69 4.36 6.31
N PRO A 832 -26.85 3.08 6.69
CA PRO A 832 -27.73 2.69 7.79
C PRO A 832 -27.38 3.38 9.11
N TRP A 833 -26.10 3.60 9.40
CA TRP A 833 -25.68 4.28 10.63
C TRP A 833 -26.12 5.75 10.64
N ALA A 834 -26.04 6.43 9.49
CA ALA A 834 -26.51 7.80 9.32
C ALA A 834 -28.05 7.89 9.35
N GLU A 835 -28.75 6.94 8.71
CA GLU A 835 -30.21 6.88 8.71
C GLU A 835 -30.78 6.71 10.13
N HIS A 836 -30.14 5.86 10.94
CA HIS A 836 -30.49 5.65 12.36
C HIS A 836 -29.79 6.62 13.33
N ARG A 837 -29.02 7.58 12.80
CA ARG A 837 -28.30 8.63 13.55
C ARG A 837 -27.60 8.08 14.79
N LEU A 838 -26.83 7.01 14.64
CA LEU A 838 -26.29 6.25 15.78
C LEU A 838 -25.50 7.12 16.78
N GLY A 839 -24.79 8.15 16.31
CA GLY A 839 -24.06 9.10 17.15
C GLY A 839 -24.94 10.14 17.89
N ASP A 840 -26.20 10.31 17.50
CA ASP A 840 -27.14 11.28 18.09
C ASP A 840 -28.15 10.62 19.05
N TRP A 841 -27.97 9.35 19.40
CA TRP A 841 -28.90 8.63 20.27
C TRP A 841 -29.03 9.32 21.63
N GLN A 842 -30.27 9.55 22.04
CA GLN A 842 -30.57 10.32 23.24
C GLN A 842 -30.76 9.41 24.45
N ARG A 843 -30.12 9.81 25.54
CA ARG A 843 -30.14 9.10 26.83
C ARG A 843 -31.29 9.55 27.72
N ARG A 844 -31.98 8.58 28.32
CA ARG A 844 -32.95 8.79 29.40
C ARG A 844 -32.65 7.84 30.56
N THR A 845 -32.43 8.38 31.76
CA THR A 845 -32.35 7.56 32.98
C THR A 845 -33.71 6.92 33.26
N VAL A 846 -33.72 5.59 33.43
CA VAL A 846 -34.93 4.81 33.76
C VAL A 846 -34.98 4.49 35.25
N ASP A 847 -33.85 4.09 35.83
CA ASP A 847 -33.76 3.67 37.22
C ASP A 847 -32.35 3.86 37.78
N VAL A 848 -32.24 4.14 39.08
CA VAL A 848 -30.97 4.24 39.82
C VAL A 848 -31.17 3.56 41.17
N ARG A 849 -30.31 2.58 41.48
CA ARG A 849 -30.36 1.76 42.70
C ARG A 849 -29.02 1.83 43.44
N GLY A 850 -29.04 1.79 44.77
CA GLY A 850 -27.84 1.78 45.61
C GLY A 850 -27.29 3.16 45.98
N LEU A 851 -28.12 4.21 45.87
CA LEU A 851 -27.78 5.57 46.33
C LEU A 851 -27.81 5.69 47.87
N ASP A 852 -28.66 4.91 48.54
CA ASP A 852 -28.77 4.92 50.00
C ASP A 852 -27.52 4.30 50.65
N ARG A 853 -27.04 4.95 51.72
CA ARG A 853 -25.83 4.50 52.45
C ARG A 853 -26.01 3.15 53.18
N ASP A 854 -27.25 2.70 53.37
CA ASP A 854 -27.60 1.47 54.10
C ASP A 854 -27.67 0.20 53.21
N ASP A 855 -27.40 0.31 51.90
CA ASP A 855 -27.45 -0.85 51.00
C ASP A 855 -26.32 -1.84 51.31
N ARG A 856 -26.69 -3.10 51.58
CA ARG A 856 -25.78 -4.15 52.09
C ARG A 856 -24.83 -4.68 51.02
N ASP A 857 -25.16 -4.53 49.74
CA ASP A 857 -24.32 -5.01 48.63
C ASP A 857 -23.24 -3.99 48.23
N GLY A 858 -23.35 -2.73 48.69
CA GLY A 858 -22.38 -1.66 48.40
C GLY A 858 -22.25 -1.30 46.91
N ALA A 859 -23.15 -1.82 46.05
CA ALA A 859 -23.15 -1.61 44.61
C ALA A 859 -24.05 -0.44 44.20
N LEU A 860 -23.76 0.20 43.07
CA LEU A 860 -24.64 1.18 42.43
C LEU A 860 -25.01 0.71 41.03
N THR A 861 -26.31 0.61 40.75
CA THR A 861 -26.82 0.23 39.42
C THR A 861 -27.58 1.38 38.81
N ARG A 862 -27.28 1.69 37.55
CA ARG A 862 -27.98 2.68 36.76
C ARG A 862 -28.50 2.02 35.49
N VAL A 863 -29.78 2.21 35.21
CA VAL A 863 -30.46 1.70 34.03
C VAL A 863 -30.86 2.89 33.18
N GLU A 864 -30.39 2.93 31.96
CA GLU A 864 -30.67 3.97 30.99
C GLU A 864 -31.33 3.36 29.76
N ARG A 865 -32.13 4.17 29.08
CA ARG A 865 -32.58 3.89 27.72
C ARG A 865 -31.98 4.92 26.79
N TRP A 866 -31.27 4.45 25.79
CA TRP A 866 -30.76 5.22 24.67
C TRP A 866 -31.68 4.99 23.49
N GLY A 867 -32.09 6.04 22.78
CA GLY A 867 -33.05 5.90 21.68
C GLY A 867 -32.76 6.85 20.53
N GLU A 868 -33.09 6.37 19.33
CA GLU A 868 -32.99 7.10 18.09
C GLU A 868 -33.91 8.34 18.10
N PRO A 869 -33.38 9.55 17.83
CA PRO A 869 -34.23 10.71 17.61
C PRO A 869 -35.17 10.50 16.42
N ALA A 870 -36.48 10.71 16.64
CA ALA A 870 -37.54 10.52 15.64
C ALA A 870 -37.71 9.08 15.11
N GLY A 871 -37.14 8.08 15.78
CA GLY A 871 -37.35 6.65 15.53
C GLY A 871 -37.82 5.90 16.77
N ASP A 872 -37.98 4.57 16.65
CA ASP A 872 -38.26 3.66 17.78
C ASP A 872 -37.10 2.70 18.09
N ALA A 873 -36.00 2.73 17.32
CA ALA A 873 -34.81 1.96 17.64
C ALA A 873 -34.22 2.45 18.97
N ALA A 874 -33.84 1.50 19.84
CA ALA A 874 -33.32 1.83 21.15
C ALA A 874 -32.42 0.73 21.70
N ALA A 875 -31.69 1.07 22.77
CA ALA A 875 -30.96 0.12 23.59
C ALA A 875 -31.11 0.50 25.07
N ARG A 876 -31.22 -0.50 25.92
CA ARG A 876 -31.09 -0.37 27.37
C ARG A 876 -29.63 -0.55 27.74
N LEU A 877 -29.05 0.43 28.41
CA LEU A 877 -27.72 0.36 29.00
C LEU A 877 -27.87 0.18 30.52
N THR A 878 -27.42 -0.95 31.04
CA THR A 878 -27.36 -1.19 32.49
C THR A 878 -25.91 -1.18 32.94
N THR A 879 -25.54 -0.21 33.77
CA THR A 879 -24.20 -0.13 34.38
C THR A 879 -24.31 -0.47 35.86
N THR A 880 -23.60 -1.49 36.32
CA THR A 880 -23.49 -1.81 37.75
C THR A 880 -22.05 -1.71 38.24
N TRP A 881 -21.85 -0.82 39.21
CA TRP A 881 -20.58 -0.56 39.86
C TRP A 881 -20.50 -1.30 41.19
N ARG A 882 -19.39 -2.01 41.44
CA ARG A 882 -19.15 -2.78 42.67
C ARG A 882 -17.75 -2.49 43.22
N PRO A 883 -17.60 -2.31 44.54
CA PRO A 883 -16.28 -2.12 45.12
C PRO A 883 -15.46 -3.41 44.99
N THR A 884 -14.17 -3.28 44.70
CA THR A 884 -13.21 -4.40 44.74
C THR A 884 -12.12 -4.10 45.78
N PRO A 885 -11.30 -5.07 46.19
CA PRO A 885 -10.21 -4.81 47.15
C PRO A 885 -9.19 -3.77 46.68
N GLY A 886 -9.09 -3.55 45.37
CA GLY A 886 -8.12 -2.64 44.75
C GLY A 886 -8.73 -1.39 44.10
N GLY A 887 -10.02 -1.39 43.80
CA GLY A 887 -10.70 -0.29 43.09
C GLY A 887 -12.20 -0.52 42.92
N VAL A 888 -12.70 -0.49 41.68
CA VAL A 888 -14.12 -0.62 41.38
C VAL A 888 -14.33 -1.43 40.09
N ALA A 889 -15.24 -2.40 40.12
CA ALA A 889 -15.67 -3.15 38.95
C ALA A 889 -16.92 -2.50 38.34
N LEU A 890 -16.94 -2.36 37.02
CA LEU A 890 -18.08 -1.95 36.23
C LEU A 890 -18.53 -3.12 35.36
N THR A 891 -19.76 -3.60 35.59
CA THR A 891 -20.47 -4.49 34.67
C THR A 891 -21.39 -3.66 33.79
N VAL A 892 -21.30 -3.84 32.48
CA VAL A 892 -22.14 -3.18 31.48
C VAL A 892 -22.95 -4.24 30.76
N THR A 893 -24.25 -4.05 30.66
CA THR A 893 -25.14 -4.84 29.81
C THR A 893 -25.85 -3.90 28.83
N ILE A 894 -25.71 -4.18 27.54
CA ILE A 894 -26.39 -3.51 26.45
C ILE A 894 -27.49 -4.48 25.97
N THR A 895 -28.73 -4.02 25.89
CA THR A 895 -29.85 -4.83 25.43
C THR A 895 -30.65 -4.05 24.38
N PRO A 896 -30.79 -4.55 23.14
CA PRO A 896 -31.62 -3.88 22.13
C PRO A 896 -33.08 -3.75 22.60
N GLU A 897 -33.72 -2.64 22.24
CA GLU A 897 -35.14 -2.36 22.52
C GLU A 897 -35.83 -1.72 21.32
N GLY A 898 -37.17 -1.72 21.34
CA GLY A 898 -37.99 -1.16 20.25
C GLY A 898 -37.69 -1.89 18.94
N SER A 899 -37.65 -1.16 17.83
CA SER A 899 -37.40 -1.76 16.51
C SER A 899 -36.04 -2.43 16.38
N ALA A 900 -35.04 -2.07 17.20
CA ALA A 900 -33.72 -2.70 17.20
C ALA A 900 -33.73 -4.12 17.81
N ALA A 901 -34.75 -4.48 18.60
CA ALA A 901 -34.95 -5.84 19.09
C ALA A 901 -35.72 -6.72 18.09
N GLU A 902 -36.51 -6.10 17.22
CA GLU A 902 -37.35 -6.78 16.22
C GLU A 902 -36.62 -6.98 14.89
N HIS A 903 -35.70 -6.07 14.55
CA HIS A 903 -34.96 -6.04 13.31
C HIS A 903 -33.46 -5.87 13.57
N PRO A 904 -32.59 -6.60 12.83
CA PRO A 904 -31.14 -6.40 12.87
C PRO A 904 -30.77 -4.94 12.60
N LEU A 905 -30.33 -4.21 13.64
CA LEU A 905 -29.79 -2.86 13.50
C LEU A 905 -28.27 -2.94 13.29
N ALA A 906 -27.80 -2.59 12.09
CA ALA A 906 -26.37 -2.49 11.83
C ALA A 906 -25.74 -1.39 12.71
N ALA A 907 -24.60 -1.70 13.33
CA ALA A 907 -23.86 -0.77 14.17
C ALA A 907 -22.39 -0.76 13.78
N ALA A 908 -21.72 0.37 13.98
CA ALA A 908 -20.29 0.50 13.71
C ALA A 908 -19.45 -0.11 14.85
N ARG A 909 -19.94 0.02 16.08
CA ARG A 909 -19.39 -0.59 17.30
C ARG A 909 -20.49 -0.84 18.30
N GLU A 910 -20.16 -1.60 19.34
CA GLU A 910 -21.04 -1.85 20.46
C GLU A 910 -20.24 -1.76 21.75
N GLY A 911 -20.46 -0.68 22.52
CA GLY A 911 -19.62 -0.40 23.68
C GLY A 911 -19.99 0.86 24.44
N ILE A 912 -19.09 1.28 25.31
CA ILE A 912 -19.18 2.57 26.01
C ILE A 912 -17.95 3.42 25.74
N VAL A 913 -18.12 4.73 25.83
CA VAL A 913 -17.03 5.70 25.85
C VAL A 913 -16.98 6.42 27.18
N LEU A 914 -15.78 6.54 27.75
CA LEU A 914 -15.49 7.38 28.92
C LEU A 914 -14.73 8.61 28.44
N THR A 915 -15.20 9.80 28.80
CA THR A 915 -14.49 11.06 28.54
C THR A 915 -13.71 11.45 29.78
N LEU A 916 -12.39 11.56 29.63
CA LEU A 916 -11.42 11.86 30.68
C LEU A 916 -10.70 13.17 30.34
N PRO A 917 -10.23 13.95 31.33
CA PRO A 917 -9.33 15.06 31.02
C PRO A 917 -7.99 14.54 30.51
N ALA A 918 -7.42 15.21 29.51
CA ALA A 918 -6.09 14.88 28.98
C ALA A 918 -4.95 15.29 29.94
N VAL A 919 -5.23 16.15 30.94
CA VAL A 919 -4.27 16.61 31.95
C VAL A 919 -4.88 16.47 33.34
N LEU A 920 -4.11 15.96 34.31
CA LEU A 920 -4.59 15.80 35.69
C LEU A 920 -4.09 16.91 36.62
N GLY A 921 -5.04 17.68 37.17
CA GLY A 921 -4.78 18.75 38.14
C GLY A 921 -4.91 20.14 37.54
N ALA A 922 -5.12 21.14 38.40
CA ALA A 922 -5.35 22.54 37.99
C ALA A 922 -4.06 23.38 37.89
N ALA A 923 -2.89 22.77 38.12
CA ALA A 923 -1.62 23.47 38.09
C ALA A 923 -1.10 23.57 36.64
N ALA A 924 -0.48 24.70 36.29
CA ALA A 924 0.01 24.96 34.93
C ALA A 924 1.16 24.03 34.50
N ASP A 925 1.73 23.25 35.43
CA ASP A 925 2.81 22.27 35.24
C ASP A 925 2.33 20.81 35.35
N ALA A 926 1.01 20.57 35.41
CA ALA A 926 0.46 19.22 35.43
C ALA A 926 0.82 18.44 34.17
N ALA A 927 1.37 17.24 34.33
CA ALA A 927 1.77 16.40 33.21
C ALA A 927 0.53 15.85 32.46
N PRO A 928 0.51 15.90 31.11
CA PRO A 928 -0.57 15.31 30.32
C PRO A 928 -0.53 13.78 30.40
N ILE A 929 -1.70 13.17 30.34
CA ILE A 929 -1.85 11.75 30.03
C ILE A 929 -1.49 11.58 28.55
N ASP A 930 -0.30 11.08 28.31
CA ASP A 930 0.32 11.05 26.98
C ASP A 930 0.75 9.65 26.55
N THR A 931 0.57 8.64 27.41
CA THR A 931 1.07 7.30 27.17
C THR A 931 -0.01 6.25 27.43
N VAL A 932 -0.18 5.34 26.48
CA VAL A 932 -1.04 4.17 26.56
C VAL A 932 -0.18 2.92 26.63
N GLN A 933 -0.44 2.04 27.59
CA GLN A 933 0.20 0.73 27.69
C GLN A 933 -0.85 -0.36 27.83
N TRP A 934 -0.71 -1.47 27.13
CA TRP A 934 -1.70 -2.55 27.19
C TRP A 934 -1.07 -3.92 27.04
N PHE A 935 -1.83 -4.96 27.42
CA PHE A 935 -1.54 -6.34 27.08
C PHE A 935 -2.63 -6.90 26.18
N GLY A 936 -2.24 -7.33 24.99
CA GLY A 936 -3.13 -7.81 23.94
C GLY A 936 -2.45 -7.76 22.56
N PRO A 937 -3.21 -8.02 21.48
CA PRO A 937 -2.79 -7.79 20.11
C PRO A 937 -2.25 -6.35 19.88
N GLY A 938 -1.16 -6.23 19.13
CA GLY A 938 -0.54 -4.95 18.77
C GLY A 938 0.88 -5.09 18.18
N PRO A 939 1.63 -3.99 18.06
CA PRO A 939 1.28 -2.63 18.52
C PRO A 939 0.29 -1.87 17.62
N GLN A 940 0.12 -2.28 16.36
CA GLN A 940 -0.76 -1.64 15.38
C GLN A 940 -2.25 -1.84 15.67
N GLU A 941 -3.09 -1.03 15.02
CA GLU A 941 -4.54 -1.17 15.08
C GLU A 941 -5.03 -2.49 14.50
N SER A 942 -6.21 -2.92 14.95
CA SER A 942 -6.83 -4.17 14.53
C SER A 942 -8.35 -4.12 14.71
N TYR A 943 -9.08 -4.68 13.75
CA TYR A 943 -10.54 -4.79 13.72
C TYR A 943 -10.98 -6.25 13.54
N ALA A 944 -12.26 -6.48 13.25
CA ALA A 944 -12.82 -7.83 13.16
C ALA A 944 -12.12 -8.68 12.07
N ASP A 945 -11.74 -8.04 10.95
CA ASP A 945 -11.18 -8.63 9.73
C ASP A 945 -9.79 -8.07 9.35
N THR A 946 -9.18 -7.23 10.20
CA THR A 946 -7.79 -6.75 10.12
C THR A 946 -7.07 -7.02 11.44
N ALA A 947 -6.23 -8.05 11.49
CA ALA A 947 -5.49 -8.43 12.70
C ALA A 947 -4.34 -9.41 12.42
N ILE A 948 -4.03 -9.70 11.15
CA ILE A 948 -3.15 -10.82 10.78
C ILE A 948 -1.74 -10.57 11.28
N GLY A 949 -1.30 -9.31 11.33
CA GLY A 949 -0.02 -8.87 11.86
C GLY A 949 -0.03 -8.57 13.35
N ALA A 950 -1.19 -8.42 14.00
CA ALA A 950 -1.26 -8.03 15.41
C ALA A 950 -0.83 -9.21 16.29
N ARG A 951 0.19 -9.01 17.14
CA ARG A 951 0.73 -10.08 18.01
C ARG A 951 0.39 -9.80 19.47
N VAL A 952 0.08 -10.87 20.23
CA VAL A 952 -0.27 -10.72 21.64
C VAL A 952 1.01 -10.47 22.40
N GLY A 953 1.07 -9.35 23.09
CA GLY A 953 2.24 -8.93 23.84
C GLY A 953 1.91 -7.74 24.72
N ARG A 954 2.94 -7.23 25.40
CA ARG A 954 2.84 -5.99 26.14
C ARG A 954 3.36 -4.86 25.28
N HIS A 955 2.50 -3.89 25.00
CA HIS A 955 2.79 -2.77 24.12
C HIS A 955 2.66 -1.45 24.87
N ARG A 956 3.41 -0.45 24.44
CA ARG A 956 3.37 0.91 24.98
C ARG A 956 3.62 1.89 23.83
N LEU A 957 2.76 2.90 23.70
CA LEU A 957 2.85 3.97 22.70
C LEU A 957 2.49 5.31 23.35
N ALA A 958 2.99 6.41 22.79
CA ALA A 958 2.38 7.70 23.06
C ALA A 958 0.92 7.72 22.54
N VAL A 959 0.04 8.54 23.12
CA VAL A 959 -1.35 8.68 22.66
C VAL A 959 -1.39 9.04 21.17
N ASP A 960 -0.51 9.94 20.73
CA ASP A 960 -0.46 10.38 19.33
C ASP A 960 0.14 9.34 18.38
N GLU A 961 0.87 8.35 18.90
CA GLU A 961 1.33 7.17 18.12
C GLU A 961 0.31 6.03 18.16
N PHE A 962 -0.58 6.01 19.15
CA PHE A 962 -1.67 5.05 19.27
C PHE A 962 -2.79 5.36 18.28
N ILE A 963 -3.03 6.65 18.03
CA ILE A 963 -3.94 7.23 17.03
C ILE A 963 -3.24 7.21 15.67
N THR A 964 -3.83 6.55 14.67
CA THR A 964 -3.27 6.56 13.32
C THR A 964 -3.69 7.82 12.59
N SER A 965 -2.74 8.67 12.22
CA SER A 965 -3.00 9.93 11.50
C SER A 965 -3.12 9.69 9.99
N TYR A 966 -4.26 9.14 9.55
CA TYR A 966 -4.61 9.05 8.13
C TYR A 966 -4.66 10.45 7.50
N PRO A 967 -4.19 10.65 6.24
CA PRO A 967 -4.27 11.95 5.59
C PRO A 967 -5.70 12.47 5.41
N SER A 968 -6.69 11.58 5.32
CA SER A 968 -8.10 11.91 5.50
C SER A 968 -8.61 11.32 6.83
N PRO A 969 -8.96 12.15 7.83
CA PRO A 969 -9.41 11.68 9.14
C PRO A 969 -10.62 10.73 9.09
N GLN A 970 -10.50 9.61 9.79
CA GLN A 970 -11.50 8.55 9.86
C GLN A 970 -11.32 7.70 11.12
N GLU A 971 -12.16 6.67 11.32
CA GLU A 971 -11.96 5.71 12.40
C GLU A 971 -10.55 5.10 12.35
N ASN A 972 -9.88 5.09 13.50
CA ASN A 972 -8.53 4.56 13.66
C ASN A 972 -8.26 4.14 15.11
N GLY A 973 -7.14 3.47 15.37
CA GLY A 973 -6.62 3.29 16.71
C GLY A 973 -7.23 2.12 17.51
N ASN A 974 -8.21 1.39 16.98
CA ASN A 974 -8.81 0.27 17.72
C ASN A 974 -7.79 -0.86 17.98
N ARG A 975 -7.79 -1.44 19.18
CA ARG A 975 -7.03 -2.65 19.53
C ARG A 975 -8.00 -3.73 20.00
N ARG A 976 -8.10 -4.82 19.24
CA ARG A 976 -8.99 -5.93 19.63
C ARG A 976 -8.40 -6.78 20.75
N GLY A 977 -9.27 -7.42 21.53
CA GLY A 977 -8.89 -8.50 22.44
C GLY A 977 -7.90 -8.11 23.55
N VAL A 978 -8.05 -6.91 24.12
CA VAL A 978 -7.20 -6.40 25.19
C VAL A 978 -7.62 -6.95 26.55
N ARG A 979 -6.61 -7.38 27.34
CA ARG A 979 -6.79 -7.93 28.70
C ARG A 979 -6.76 -6.83 29.74
N TRP A 980 -5.84 -5.88 29.57
CA TRP A 980 -5.75 -4.69 30.40
C TRP A 980 -5.10 -3.55 29.63
N LEU A 981 -5.43 -2.32 30.03
CA LEU A 981 -4.87 -1.07 29.52
C LEU A 981 -4.51 -0.14 30.69
N GLN A 982 -3.47 0.66 30.51
CA GLN A 982 -3.01 1.68 31.44
C GLN A 982 -2.83 3.01 30.72
N LEU A 983 -3.31 4.08 31.34
CA LEU A 983 -3.04 5.46 30.97
C LEU A 983 -1.98 6.02 31.93
N ARG A 984 -0.98 6.72 31.41
CA ARG A 984 0.16 7.28 32.18
C ARG A 984 0.41 8.73 31.78
N ALA A 985 0.93 9.51 32.73
CA ALA A 985 1.36 10.88 32.51
C ALA A 985 2.90 10.93 32.35
N GLY A 986 3.38 10.44 31.21
CA GLY A 986 4.79 10.15 30.92
C GLY A 986 5.08 8.65 30.84
N GLN A 987 6.05 8.28 30.00
CA GLN A 987 6.36 6.87 29.68
C GLN A 987 6.74 6.01 30.89
N ASP A 988 7.48 6.58 31.84
CA ASP A 988 7.94 5.88 33.05
C ASP A 988 7.16 6.27 34.31
N ALA A 989 6.16 7.15 34.16
CA ALA A 989 5.30 7.54 35.28
C ALA A 989 4.38 6.37 35.66
N PRO A 990 4.00 6.23 36.96
CA PRO A 990 3.05 5.22 37.38
C PRO A 990 1.72 5.36 36.63
N ALA A 991 1.01 4.25 36.47
CA ALA A 991 -0.31 4.26 35.83
C ALA A 991 -1.26 5.15 36.62
N VAL A 992 -1.81 6.13 35.92
CA VAL A 992 -2.86 7.03 36.40
C VAL A 992 -4.17 6.25 36.52
N LEU A 993 -4.53 5.54 35.45
CA LEU A 993 -5.69 4.66 35.37
C LEU A 993 -5.24 3.32 34.83
N THR A 994 -5.69 2.23 35.46
CA THR A 994 -5.60 0.87 34.91
C THR A 994 -7.02 0.33 34.71
N VAL A 995 -7.30 -0.18 33.52
CA VAL A 995 -8.52 -0.92 33.17
C VAL A 995 -8.16 -2.37 32.99
N ARG A 996 -8.76 -3.28 33.77
CA ARG A 996 -8.61 -4.74 33.58
C ARG A 996 -9.91 -5.33 33.09
N VAL A 997 -9.86 -6.17 32.07
CA VAL A 997 -11.02 -6.92 31.58
C VAL A 997 -11.16 -8.21 32.39
N HIS A 998 -12.32 -8.39 33.01
CA HIS A 998 -12.65 -9.63 33.76
C HIS A 998 -13.36 -10.65 32.88
N ALA A 999 -14.30 -10.17 32.06
CA ALA A 999 -15.04 -10.95 31.09
C ALA A 999 -15.72 -10.02 30.07
N ALA A 1000 -15.93 -10.51 28.86
CA ALA A 1000 -16.74 -9.87 27.83
C ALA A 1000 -17.47 -10.93 27.01
N ASP A 1001 -18.69 -10.65 26.60
CA ASP A 1001 -19.46 -11.48 25.66
C ASP A 1001 -18.97 -11.22 24.22
N SER A 1002 -17.67 -11.43 23.99
CA SER A 1002 -17.03 -11.33 22.69
C SER A 1002 -16.47 -12.69 22.26
N VAL A 1003 -16.12 -12.84 20.98
CA VAL A 1003 -15.61 -14.10 20.40
C VAL A 1003 -14.41 -14.65 21.17
N ASP A 1004 -13.50 -13.76 21.56
CA ASP A 1004 -12.26 -14.11 22.27
C ASP A 1004 -12.36 -13.86 23.79
N GLY A 1005 -13.54 -13.42 24.27
CA GLY A 1005 -13.87 -13.08 25.65
C GLY A 1005 -13.11 -11.91 26.28
N TRP A 1006 -12.58 -11.03 25.43
CA TRP A 1006 -11.84 -9.81 25.77
C TRP A 1006 -12.45 -8.59 25.07
N LEU A 1007 -12.11 -7.38 25.50
CA LEU A 1007 -12.66 -6.16 24.90
C LEU A 1007 -11.78 -5.60 23.80
N ASN A 1008 -12.41 -4.88 22.88
CA ASN A 1008 -11.74 -3.93 22.02
C ASN A 1008 -11.58 -2.61 22.79
N VAL A 1009 -10.44 -1.95 22.64
CA VAL A 1009 -10.16 -0.66 23.30
C VAL A 1009 -9.60 0.34 22.31
N ASN A 1010 -9.96 1.61 22.49
CA ASN A 1010 -9.42 2.74 21.74
C ASN A 1010 -9.23 3.93 22.68
N VAL A 1011 -8.22 4.76 22.42
CA VAL A 1011 -7.95 6.02 23.10
C VAL A 1011 -7.81 7.09 22.03
N GLN A 1012 -8.72 8.07 22.04
CA GLN A 1012 -8.81 9.12 21.02
C GLN A 1012 -8.80 10.51 21.65
N ARG A 1013 -8.38 11.52 20.87
CA ARG A 1013 -8.52 12.95 21.25
C ARG A 1013 -9.82 13.57 20.76
N HIS A 1014 -10.42 12.98 19.74
CA HIS A 1014 -11.57 13.54 19.04
C HIS A 1014 -12.72 12.52 19.01
N THR A 1015 -13.94 13.04 18.97
CA THR A 1015 -15.15 12.26 18.80
C THR A 1015 -15.28 11.75 17.35
N PRO A 1016 -16.07 10.68 17.11
CA PRO A 1016 -16.42 10.26 15.75
C PRO A 1016 -16.94 11.39 14.85
N ALA A 1017 -17.79 12.28 15.38
CA ALA A 1017 -18.34 13.39 14.62
C ALA A 1017 -17.28 14.44 14.24
N GLN A 1018 -16.29 14.69 15.10
CA GLN A 1018 -15.19 15.62 14.78
C GLN A 1018 -14.26 15.04 13.71
N LEU A 1019 -13.91 13.75 13.81
CA LEU A 1019 -13.11 13.07 12.79
C LEU A 1019 -13.83 13.05 11.44
N ALA A 1020 -15.13 12.74 11.42
CA ALA A 1020 -15.91 12.68 10.18
C ALA A 1020 -16.15 14.04 9.51
N ALA A 1021 -15.92 15.16 10.21
CA ALA A 1021 -16.16 16.52 9.72
C ALA A 1021 -14.89 17.22 9.20
N ALA A 1022 -13.71 16.63 9.42
CA ALA A 1022 -12.43 17.16 8.94
C ALA A 1022 -12.01 16.41 7.68
N ASP A 1023 -11.63 17.15 6.64
CA ASP A 1023 -11.07 16.58 5.41
C ASP A 1023 -9.56 16.33 5.60
N HIS A 1024 -8.90 17.16 6.42
CA HIS A 1024 -7.46 17.07 6.73
C HIS A 1024 -7.17 17.07 8.25
N PRO A 1025 -6.08 16.44 8.72
CA PRO A 1025 -5.74 16.39 10.15
C PRO A 1025 -5.57 17.76 10.82
N HIS A 1026 -5.09 18.77 10.08
CA HIS A 1026 -4.87 20.12 10.62
C HIS A 1026 -6.18 20.89 10.89
N GLU A 1027 -7.33 20.38 10.42
CA GLU A 1027 -8.66 20.98 10.63
C GLU A 1027 -9.32 20.46 11.93
N LEU A 1028 -8.75 19.42 12.54
CA LEU A 1028 -9.24 18.89 13.80
C LEU A 1028 -9.03 19.92 14.92
N PRO A 1029 -10.04 20.14 15.79
CA PRO A 1029 -9.91 21.11 16.87
C PRO A 1029 -8.90 20.64 17.92
N ASP A 1030 -8.26 21.59 18.60
CA ASP A 1030 -7.49 21.28 19.82
C ASP A 1030 -8.37 20.52 20.83
N SER A 1031 -7.76 19.57 21.55
CA SER A 1031 -8.47 18.73 22.53
C SER A 1031 -7.76 18.72 23.88
N ASP A 1032 -8.54 18.96 24.94
CA ASP A 1032 -8.15 18.87 26.34
C ASP A 1032 -8.70 17.60 27.02
N VAL A 1033 -9.25 16.67 26.23
CA VAL A 1033 -9.86 15.42 26.71
C VAL A 1033 -9.29 14.19 26.00
N LEU A 1034 -9.50 13.04 26.63
CA LEU A 1034 -9.28 11.72 26.05
C LEU A 1034 -10.62 10.95 26.07
N HIS A 1035 -10.95 10.33 24.94
CA HIS A 1035 -12.05 9.41 24.78
C HIS A 1035 -11.54 7.98 24.86
N LEU A 1036 -11.82 7.30 25.97
CA LEU A 1036 -11.50 5.89 26.17
C LEU A 1036 -12.72 5.04 25.78
N HIS A 1037 -12.63 4.33 24.66
CA HIS A 1037 -13.64 3.40 24.20
C HIS A 1037 -13.39 2.00 24.75
N LEU A 1038 -14.46 1.34 25.20
CA LEU A 1038 -14.49 -0.03 25.67
C LEU A 1038 -15.62 -0.75 24.92
N ASP A 1039 -15.26 -1.47 23.87
CA ASP A 1039 -16.22 -2.07 22.94
C ASP A 1039 -16.20 -3.60 23.06
N VAL A 1040 -17.38 -4.22 23.14
CA VAL A 1040 -17.51 -5.68 23.07
C VAL A 1040 -17.29 -6.19 21.64
N ALA A 1041 -17.63 -5.37 20.65
CA ALA A 1041 -17.46 -5.65 19.24
C ALA A 1041 -17.33 -4.38 18.40
N GLN A 1042 -16.66 -4.50 17.25
CA GLN A 1042 -16.63 -3.49 16.20
C GLN A 1042 -16.95 -4.14 14.86
N HIS A 1043 -17.56 -3.37 13.97
CA HIS A 1043 -17.71 -3.75 12.57
C HIS A 1043 -16.33 -3.96 11.92
N GLY A 1044 -16.25 -4.90 10.99
CA GLY A 1044 -15.10 -5.04 10.11
C GLY A 1044 -14.84 -3.79 9.26
N ILE A 1045 -13.77 -3.87 8.49
CA ILE A 1045 -13.26 -2.79 7.65
C ILE A 1045 -13.56 -3.08 6.17
N GLY A 1046 -13.34 -4.32 5.71
CA GLY A 1046 -13.49 -4.69 4.31
C GLY A 1046 -12.51 -3.96 3.40
N SER A 1047 -12.82 -3.91 2.11
CA SER A 1047 -12.06 -3.13 1.10
C SER A 1047 -13.05 -2.51 0.11
N ARG A 1048 -14.12 -1.92 0.63
CA ARG A 1048 -15.31 -1.53 -0.11
C ARG A 1048 -15.18 -0.18 -0.84
N SER A 1049 -14.17 0.62 -0.53
CA SER A 1049 -13.86 1.82 -1.32
C SER A 1049 -13.70 1.45 -2.80
N CYS A 1050 -13.03 0.33 -3.08
CA CYS A 1050 -13.06 -0.39 -4.35
C CYS A 1050 -12.85 -1.90 -4.11
N GLY A 1051 -13.92 -2.71 -4.21
CA GLY A 1051 -13.85 -4.16 -4.04
C GLY A 1051 -14.83 -4.74 -3.02
N VAL A 1052 -14.35 -5.67 -2.18
CA VAL A 1052 -15.22 -6.57 -1.40
C VAL A 1052 -15.66 -5.91 -0.09
N ASP A 1053 -16.95 -6.05 0.22
CA ASP A 1053 -17.53 -5.62 1.49
C ASP A 1053 -17.12 -6.53 2.66
N VAL A 1054 -17.37 -6.09 3.89
CA VAL A 1054 -17.14 -6.87 5.11
C VAL A 1054 -17.90 -8.20 5.05
N GLU A 1055 -17.19 -9.33 5.23
CA GLU A 1055 -17.80 -10.66 5.24
C GLU A 1055 -18.83 -10.80 6.38
N PRO A 1056 -19.91 -11.57 6.21
CA PRO A 1056 -21.00 -11.69 7.19
C PRO A 1056 -20.56 -11.94 8.63
N GLU A 1057 -19.54 -12.76 8.84
CA GLU A 1057 -18.98 -13.11 10.15
C GLU A 1057 -18.24 -11.96 10.86
N HIS A 1058 -17.90 -10.90 10.13
CA HIS A 1058 -17.24 -9.70 10.63
C HIS A 1058 -18.18 -8.48 10.67
N ARG A 1059 -19.45 -8.66 10.29
CA ARG A 1059 -20.46 -7.61 10.40
C ARG A 1059 -20.96 -7.49 11.82
N LEU A 1060 -21.35 -6.27 12.18
CA LEU A 1060 -21.87 -5.99 13.51
C LEU A 1060 -23.32 -5.54 13.41
N VAL A 1061 -24.16 -6.31 14.09
CA VAL A 1061 -25.53 -5.97 14.38
C VAL A 1061 -25.64 -5.82 15.89
N LEU A 1062 -26.32 -4.77 16.34
CA LEU A 1062 -26.57 -4.54 17.76
C LEU A 1062 -27.26 -5.76 18.38
N HIS A 1063 -26.67 -6.30 19.44
CA HIS A 1063 -27.18 -7.49 20.11
C HIS A 1063 -27.19 -7.30 21.64
N GLU A 1064 -27.73 -8.29 22.36
CA GLU A 1064 -27.57 -8.29 23.82
C GLU A 1064 -26.16 -8.75 24.15
N ALA A 1065 -25.40 -7.91 24.84
CA ALA A 1065 -24.03 -8.21 25.23
C ALA A 1065 -23.71 -7.65 26.62
N THR A 1066 -22.91 -8.40 27.38
CA THR A 1066 -22.41 -8.00 28.69
C THR A 1066 -20.89 -8.05 28.75
N PHE A 1067 -20.29 -7.08 29.43
CA PHE A 1067 -18.88 -7.15 29.81
C PHE A 1067 -18.64 -6.58 31.20
N THR A 1068 -17.51 -6.96 31.79
CA THR A 1068 -17.09 -6.48 33.11
C THR A 1068 -15.62 -6.07 33.07
N VAL A 1069 -15.35 -4.85 33.50
CA VAL A 1069 -14.01 -4.29 33.69
C VAL A 1069 -13.79 -3.89 35.15
N GLU A 1070 -12.54 -3.82 35.57
CA GLU A 1070 -12.13 -3.26 36.86
C GLU A 1070 -11.23 -2.06 36.62
N PHE A 1071 -11.59 -0.92 37.23
CA PHE A 1071 -10.80 0.30 37.26
C PHE A 1071 -9.97 0.36 38.54
N LEU A 1072 -8.72 0.77 38.39
CA LEU A 1072 -7.77 0.98 39.47
C LEU A 1072 -7.01 2.27 39.22
N THR A 1073 -6.70 3.00 40.28
CA THR A 1073 -5.87 4.21 40.22
C THR A 1073 -4.61 3.99 41.07
N ALA A 1074 -3.57 4.79 40.81
CA ALA A 1074 -2.45 4.88 41.75
C ALA A 1074 -2.98 5.21 43.17
N ARG A 1075 -2.43 4.54 44.18
CA ARG A 1075 -2.75 4.81 45.59
C ARG A 1075 -2.02 6.02 46.10
#